data_AF-R0I5H9-F1
#
_entry.id   AF-R0I5H9-F1
#
_cell.length_a   1.000
_cell.length_b   1.000
_cell.length_c   1.000
_cell.angle_alpha   90.00
_cell.angle_beta   90.00
_cell.angle_gamma   90.00
#
_symmetry.space_group_name_H-M   'P 1'
#
loop_
_entity.id
_entity.type
_entity.pdbx_description
1 polymer ?
#
loop_
_entity_poly.entity_id
_entity_poly.type
_entity_poly.pdbx_seq_one_letter_code
_entity_poly.pdbx_strand_id
1 'polypeptide(L)'
;VSLISFFTLVKLASSSPTLIMAPKRKRASAKDGDTNFAPKPRKSSPKRAKTVKEEPVPVVEEEDSTIARFLDEPIPELEAKTTWPDRYKPIEVKKPKPPAKRKKKTDDDDEEEEIIRARCHFRRAIVDECQTYELNDDAYVEAGEGKAPFICKIVEMFEGADGKLYFTAQWFYRASDTVIGMHSALINEKRVFFSKDRNTNELGTLLKRLKILMIPLNENTETIDATKSCDYFCDMNYLLPYSTFEALQQDNKMAISESSTISSDTEVNERAAVISGDEEASQATGSKREATMLDLYCGCGAMSTGLCMGAQLAGLNLVTKWAVDMNPHACKSLEHNHPETQVRNMSAEDFLLLLKEWLKLCIHFSLRTCPNSEEYNNLYGMSNVEDNEDESKESDNEDEGKESDNEDNGEVFTVEKIVGISFGDPKKIKERGLYLKVRWQGYKPSDDTWEPIEGLSNCREKIKEFVKRGYKAGILPLQGGVDVICGGPPCQGISGHNRFRNSEEPLDDEKNKQLLVYMNIVEFLKPKYVLMENVVDMLKFAKGYLARYAVGRLIQMNYQSRMGMMAAGAYGLAQFRMRFFLCGALSSETLPQFPLPTHDVVVRGNVPVEFEGNTVAYNVGHTVKLEDKLLLKDVISDLPAIANSEVRDEIPYDKNPETPFQQFIRLRKDEKLGSSKNSKSKKPVLYDHHPLNLNKDDYQRVCSVPKRKGANFRDFPGVVVGPGNVVHMDESRSVYLESGKSLVPYYAVNFVDGTSTKPFGRLWWDETVPTVVTRAEPHNQVIIHPQQDRVLSIRENARLQGFPDDYKLFGPTKQKYIQVGNAVAVPVAKALGYALAMAFQGLTVGDEGDYPLFTLPQGFAHMKP
;
A
#
# COMPACT_ATOMS: atom_id res chain seq x y z
N VAL A 1 15.15 -23.71 20.23
CA VAL A 1 14.17 -24.31 19.29
C VAL A 1 13.05 -23.32 19.08
N SER A 2 13.20 -22.41 18.10
CA SER A 2 12.22 -21.34 17.84
C SER A 2 11.72 -21.29 16.39
N LEU A 3 11.97 -22.35 15.60
CA LEU A 3 11.50 -22.51 14.21
C LEU A 3 10.23 -23.38 14.06
N ILE A 4 9.56 -23.70 15.17
CA ILE A 4 8.39 -24.61 15.17
C ILE A 4 7.05 -23.86 15.27
N SER A 5 6.98 -22.71 15.96
CA SER A 5 5.71 -22.04 16.30
C SER A 5 4.99 -21.33 15.14
N PHE A 6 5.65 -21.08 14.01
CA PHE A 6 5.06 -20.31 12.89
C PHE A 6 4.42 -21.15 11.76
N PHE A 7 4.42 -22.49 11.86
CA PHE A 7 3.94 -23.37 10.78
C PHE A 7 2.92 -24.44 11.22
N THR A 8 1.90 -24.08 12.03
CA THR A 8 0.71 -24.94 12.24
C THR A 8 -0.56 -24.14 12.60
N LEU A 9 -1.31 -23.65 11.60
CA LEU A 9 -2.76 -23.40 11.74
C LEU A 9 -3.51 -23.21 10.39
N VAL A 10 -3.58 -24.28 9.60
CA VAL A 10 -4.45 -24.35 8.41
C VAL A 10 -5.22 -25.66 8.40
N LYS A 11 -6.56 -25.56 8.33
CA LYS A 11 -7.57 -26.65 8.36
C LYS A 11 -7.64 -27.47 9.66
N LEU A 12 -8.72 -27.27 10.42
CA LEU A 12 -9.86 -28.21 10.43
C LEU A 12 -11.03 -27.63 11.24
N ALA A 13 -12.11 -27.25 10.56
CA ALA A 13 -13.33 -26.72 11.16
C ALA A 13 -14.60 -27.37 10.54
N SER A 14 -14.57 -28.69 10.40
CA SER A 14 -15.66 -29.50 9.84
C SER A 14 -16.23 -30.46 10.89
N SER A 15 -17.01 -29.95 11.83
CA SER A 15 -17.81 -30.78 12.75
C SER A 15 -19.18 -30.15 13.03
N SER A 16 -20.23 -30.81 12.59
CA SER A 16 -21.62 -30.37 12.77
C SER A 16 -22.18 -30.86 14.11
N PRO A 17 -22.70 -29.98 14.99
CA PRO A 17 -23.38 -30.39 16.21
C PRO A 17 -24.86 -30.71 15.92
N THR A 18 -25.18 -31.99 15.72
CA THR A 18 -26.58 -32.45 15.53
C THR A 18 -27.10 -33.13 16.79
N LEU A 19 -28.00 -32.48 17.55
CA LEU A 19 -28.79 -33.20 18.56
C LEU A 19 -30.17 -32.57 18.84
N ILE A 20 -31.18 -33.21 18.23
CA ILE A 20 -32.57 -33.36 18.71
C ILE A 20 -33.35 -32.09 19.09
N MET A 21 -34.31 -31.71 18.24
CA MET A 21 -35.74 -31.79 18.60
C MET A 21 -36.62 -31.95 17.35
N ALA A 22 -37.62 -32.82 17.43
CA ALA A 22 -38.70 -33.03 16.45
C ALA A 22 -40.01 -32.40 17.02
N PRO A 23 -41.23 -32.53 16.42
CA PRO A 23 -41.61 -33.23 15.18
C PRO A 23 -42.69 -32.54 14.29
N LYS A 24 -42.89 -33.01 13.03
CA LYS A 24 -44.18 -33.57 12.51
C LYS A 24 -44.31 -33.74 10.97
N ARG A 25 -44.85 -34.92 10.58
CA ARG A 25 -45.86 -35.21 9.53
C ARG A 25 -45.48 -35.32 8.01
N LYS A 26 -45.60 -36.58 7.56
CA LYS A 26 -46.36 -37.12 6.38
C LYS A 26 -45.71 -37.18 4.97
N ARG A 27 -45.62 -38.44 4.48
CA ARG A 27 -45.89 -38.97 3.10
C ARG A 27 -45.08 -38.36 1.91
N ALA A 28 -44.50 -39.10 0.97
CA ALA A 28 -44.26 -40.55 0.71
C ALA A 28 -43.16 -40.66 -0.41
N SER A 29 -42.77 -41.76 -1.08
CA SER A 29 -43.31 -43.14 -1.25
C SER A 29 -42.20 -44.13 -1.73
N ALA A 30 -42.61 -45.35 -2.10
CA ALA A 30 -41.88 -46.43 -2.81
C ALA A 30 -41.03 -46.02 -4.04
N LYS A 31 -39.95 -46.73 -4.42
CA LYS A 31 -39.95 -48.15 -4.86
C LYS A 31 -38.66 -48.95 -4.61
N ASP A 32 -38.80 -50.26 -4.84
CA ASP A 32 -37.92 -51.43 -4.63
C ASP A 32 -36.76 -51.54 -5.65
N GLY A 33 -35.78 -52.45 -5.56
CA GLY A 33 -35.56 -53.59 -4.64
C GLY A 33 -34.05 -53.92 -4.49
N ASP A 34 -33.61 -54.66 -3.46
CA ASP A 34 -33.68 -56.13 -3.28
C ASP A 34 -32.55 -56.85 -4.06
N THR A 35 -31.65 -57.66 -3.48
CA THR A 35 -31.66 -58.48 -2.24
C THR A 35 -30.44 -58.13 -1.31
N ASN A 36 -29.91 -58.87 -0.31
CA ASN A 36 -30.07 -60.26 0.14
C ASN A 36 -29.66 -60.56 1.63
N PHE A 37 -29.48 -61.85 1.96
CA PHE A 37 -29.27 -62.54 3.27
C PHE A 37 -28.22 -62.06 4.31
N ALA A 38 -28.44 -62.53 5.56
CA ALA A 38 -27.63 -62.37 6.79
C ALA A 38 -27.15 -63.78 7.32
N PRO A 39 -26.67 -64.06 8.58
CA PRO A 39 -26.78 -63.34 9.87
C PRO A 39 -25.52 -63.30 10.79
N LYS A 40 -25.70 -62.90 12.08
CA LYS A 40 -24.67 -62.68 13.14
C LYS A 40 -24.61 -63.84 14.17
N PRO A 41 -23.49 -64.06 14.90
CA PRO A 41 -23.35 -63.57 16.30
C PRO A 41 -21.92 -63.01 16.62
N ARG A 42 -21.53 -62.35 17.74
CA ARG A 42 -22.13 -61.85 19.02
C ARG A 42 -21.81 -62.64 20.34
N LYS A 43 -20.97 -62.04 21.23
CA LYS A 43 -20.55 -62.43 22.63
C LYS A 43 -19.44 -63.50 22.76
N SER A 44 -18.61 -63.64 23.83
CA SER A 44 -18.07 -62.73 24.90
C SER A 44 -17.08 -63.48 25.87
N SER A 45 -15.97 -62.85 26.34
CA SER A 45 -15.25 -62.91 27.67
C SER A 45 -15.34 -64.12 28.66
N PRO A 46 -14.40 -64.39 29.64
CA PRO A 46 -13.00 -63.90 29.89
C PRO A 46 -11.95 -64.90 30.53
N LYS A 47 -10.65 -64.49 30.56
CA LYS A 47 -9.55 -64.69 31.57
C LYS A 47 -9.38 -65.97 32.45
N ARG A 48 -8.26 -66.72 32.26
CA ARG A 48 -7.29 -67.30 33.26
C ARG A 48 -6.23 -68.16 32.51
N ALA A 49 -5.01 -68.48 32.94
CA ALA A 49 -4.16 -68.13 34.12
C ALA A 49 -2.65 -68.12 33.71
N LYS A 50 -1.69 -67.97 34.66
CA LYS A 50 -0.23 -67.76 34.40
C LYS A 50 0.65 -69.04 34.41
N THR A 51 1.61 -69.11 33.49
CA THR A 51 2.97 -69.71 33.59
C THR A 51 3.82 -69.31 32.34
N VAL A 52 5.15 -69.43 32.27
CA VAL A 52 6.23 -68.87 33.14
C VAL A 52 7.58 -68.86 32.38
N LYS A 53 8.42 -67.80 32.56
CA LYS A 53 9.84 -67.62 32.10
C LYS A 53 10.11 -67.65 30.57
N GLU A 54 10.78 -66.66 29.94
CA GLU A 54 12.20 -66.17 30.08
C GLU A 54 13.19 -67.25 29.59
N GLU A 55 14.14 -67.03 28.67
CA GLU A 55 14.76 -65.80 28.06
C GLU A 55 15.50 -66.21 26.73
N PRO A 56 16.38 -65.42 26.06
CA PRO A 56 16.15 -64.19 25.27
C PRO A 56 16.58 -64.31 23.77
N VAL A 57 16.09 -63.41 22.90
CA VAL A 57 16.55 -63.17 21.52
C VAL A 57 16.49 -61.65 21.28
N PRO A 58 17.48 -61.00 20.63
CA PRO A 58 17.82 -59.60 20.95
C PRO A 58 16.87 -58.53 20.41
N VAL A 59 16.88 -57.39 21.09
CA VAL A 59 16.40 -56.11 20.54
C VAL A 59 17.36 -55.69 19.43
N VAL A 60 16.81 -55.23 18.31
CA VAL A 60 17.57 -54.47 17.31
C VAL A 60 17.29 -53.00 17.59
N GLU A 61 18.28 -52.31 18.14
CA GLU A 61 18.29 -50.85 18.25
C GLU A 61 18.98 -50.30 17.00
N GLU A 62 18.19 -49.87 16.02
CA GLU A 62 18.69 -49.06 14.90
C GLU A 62 18.77 -47.60 15.37
N GLU A 63 19.85 -47.27 16.09
CA GLU A 63 20.27 -45.87 16.27
C GLU A 63 21.03 -45.41 15.01
N ASP A 64 20.32 -44.76 14.08
CA ASP A 64 20.94 -43.96 13.01
C ASP A 64 21.61 -42.72 13.62
N SER A 65 22.77 -42.92 14.28
CA SER A 65 23.52 -41.86 14.94
C SER A 65 24.28 -41.01 13.91
N THR A 66 23.71 -39.89 13.50
CA THR A 66 24.30 -38.89 12.57
C THR A 66 25.72 -38.50 13.01
N ILE A 67 26.75 -38.95 12.28
CA ILE A 67 28.15 -38.80 12.71
C ILE A 67 28.66 -37.39 12.38
N ALA A 68 28.42 -36.45 13.29
CA ALA A 68 28.89 -35.07 13.21
C ALA A 68 30.13 -34.84 14.09
N ARG A 69 31.19 -34.21 13.54
CA ARG A 69 32.38 -33.80 14.30
C ARG A 69 33.10 -32.60 13.66
N PHE A 70 33.84 -31.84 14.46
CA PHE A 70 34.75 -30.80 13.94
C PHE A 70 36.06 -31.42 13.40
N LEU A 71 36.73 -30.70 12.50
CA LEU A 71 37.91 -31.19 11.78
C LEU A 71 39.23 -30.53 12.18
N ASP A 72 39.18 -29.36 12.80
CA ASP A 72 40.35 -28.48 13.01
C ASP A 72 40.74 -28.39 14.50
N GLU A 73 41.92 -27.82 14.76
CA GLU A 73 42.21 -27.27 16.09
C GLU A 73 41.24 -26.11 16.40
N PRO A 74 40.88 -25.89 17.68
CA PRO A 74 39.97 -24.81 18.04
C PRO A 74 40.51 -23.42 17.67
N ILE A 75 39.62 -22.53 17.22
CA ILE A 75 39.91 -21.11 16.98
C ILE A 75 40.49 -20.50 18.28
N PRO A 76 41.61 -19.75 18.21
CA PRO A 76 42.25 -19.17 19.38
C PRO A 76 41.28 -18.39 20.26
N GLU A 77 41.35 -18.61 21.58
CA GLU A 77 40.37 -18.10 22.55
C GLU A 77 40.17 -16.58 22.48
N LEU A 78 41.23 -15.83 22.18
CA LEU A 78 41.18 -14.37 22.00
C LEU A 78 40.42 -13.96 20.72
N GLU A 79 40.59 -14.69 19.61
CA GLU A 79 39.84 -14.46 18.37
C GLU A 79 38.36 -14.81 18.60
N ALA A 80 38.08 -16.00 19.14
CA ALA A 80 36.71 -16.45 19.38
C ALA A 80 35.94 -15.53 20.35
N LYS A 81 36.60 -15.02 21.40
CA LYS A 81 36.03 -14.02 22.33
C LYS A 81 35.83 -12.63 21.71
N THR A 82 36.56 -12.30 20.65
CA THR A 82 36.40 -11.02 19.93
C THR A 82 35.27 -11.11 18.91
N THR A 83 35.17 -12.23 18.19
CA THR A 83 34.16 -12.46 17.14
C THR A 83 32.78 -12.81 17.69
N TRP A 84 32.72 -13.65 18.74
CA TRP A 84 31.46 -14.12 19.34
C TRP A 84 31.41 -13.83 20.87
N PRO A 85 31.54 -12.56 21.31
CA PRO A 85 31.69 -12.20 22.72
C PRO A 85 30.52 -12.67 23.58
N ASP A 86 29.30 -12.68 23.03
CA ASP A 86 28.08 -13.06 23.75
C ASP A 86 28.03 -14.54 24.14
N ARG A 87 28.83 -15.42 23.53
CA ARG A 87 29.02 -16.82 23.96
C ARG A 87 29.82 -16.93 25.25
N TYR A 88 30.71 -15.97 25.53
CA TYR A 88 31.72 -16.07 26.58
C TYR A 88 31.48 -15.14 27.79
N LYS A 89 30.50 -14.22 27.72
CA LYS A 89 30.10 -13.39 28.87
C LYS A 89 29.56 -14.25 30.03
N PRO A 90 29.83 -13.91 31.30
CA PRO A 90 29.15 -14.51 32.45
C PRO A 90 27.63 -14.21 32.42
N ILE A 91 26.82 -15.11 32.97
CA ILE A 91 25.38 -14.90 33.08
C ILE A 91 25.09 -13.91 34.22
N GLU A 92 24.57 -12.72 33.90
CA GLU A 92 23.99 -11.83 34.91
C GLU A 92 22.67 -12.41 35.41
N VAL A 93 22.70 -13.03 36.58
CA VAL A 93 21.50 -13.57 37.24
C VAL A 93 20.58 -12.42 37.68
N LYS A 94 19.66 -12.02 36.80
CA LYS A 94 18.54 -11.10 37.08
C LYS A 94 17.84 -11.57 38.37
N LYS A 95 17.98 -10.83 39.48
CA LYS A 95 17.43 -11.23 40.81
C LYS A 95 15.92 -11.52 40.71
N PRO A 96 15.41 -12.58 41.36
CA PRO A 96 14.00 -12.96 41.24
C PRO A 96 13.08 -11.83 41.72
N LYS A 97 12.15 -11.42 40.85
CA LYS A 97 11.09 -10.46 41.21
C LYS A 97 10.18 -11.08 42.29
N PRO A 98 9.68 -10.29 43.27
CA PRO A 98 8.78 -10.81 44.30
C PRO A 98 7.46 -11.32 43.69
N PRO A 99 6.79 -12.31 44.33
CA PRO A 99 5.69 -13.04 43.71
C PRO A 99 4.46 -12.17 43.47
N ALA A 100 4.24 -11.77 42.22
CA ALA A 100 3.00 -11.15 41.78
C ALA A 100 1.83 -12.16 41.84
N LYS A 101 0.62 -11.67 42.10
CA LYS A 101 -0.57 -12.51 42.26
C LYS A 101 -0.87 -13.28 40.97
N ARG A 102 -1.14 -14.60 41.10
CA ARG A 102 -1.51 -15.52 40.02
C ARG A 102 -2.46 -14.89 38.99
N LYS A 103 -1.93 -14.50 37.83
CA LYS A 103 -2.70 -14.46 36.58
C LYS A 103 -2.80 -15.89 36.02
N LYS A 104 -3.77 -16.08 35.13
CA LYS A 104 -3.99 -17.35 34.43
C LYS A 104 -2.92 -17.50 33.34
N LYS A 105 -2.26 -18.65 33.24
CA LYS A 105 -1.30 -18.92 32.15
C LYS A 105 -2.01 -18.82 30.80
N THR A 106 -1.33 -18.22 29.84
CA THR A 106 -1.60 -18.22 28.40
C THR A 106 -0.25 -18.50 27.76
N ASP A 107 -0.20 -19.29 26.70
CA ASP A 107 1.05 -19.90 26.22
C ASP A 107 1.90 -18.97 25.32
N ASP A 108 1.72 -17.65 25.50
CA ASP A 108 2.46 -16.54 24.88
C ASP A 108 3.23 -15.75 25.99
N ASP A 109 4.10 -16.44 26.73
CA ASP A 109 5.17 -15.79 27.52
C ASP A 109 6.47 -15.93 26.69
N ASP A 110 7.07 -14.82 26.24
CA ASP A 110 8.28 -14.84 25.39
C ASP A 110 9.49 -15.46 26.13
N GLU A 111 9.87 -16.67 25.75
CA GLU A 111 11.13 -17.29 26.19
C GLU A 111 12.31 -16.69 25.38
N GLU A 112 13.04 -15.74 25.97
CA GLU A 112 14.35 -15.24 25.48
C GLU A 112 15.25 -16.48 25.19
N GLU A 113 15.53 -16.85 23.91
CA GLU A 113 16.32 -18.07 23.59
C GLU A 113 17.66 -18.04 24.37
N GLU A 114 17.83 -18.99 25.30
CA GLU A 114 18.97 -18.98 26.21
C GLU A 114 20.27 -19.19 25.42
N ILE A 115 21.13 -18.15 25.42
CA ILE A 115 22.36 -18.13 24.62
C ILE A 115 23.29 -19.25 25.09
N ILE A 116 23.29 -20.36 24.33
CA ILE A 116 24.16 -21.52 24.54
C ILE A 116 25.61 -21.03 24.61
N ARG A 117 26.28 -21.35 25.71
CA ARG A 117 27.66 -20.95 26.00
C ARG A 117 28.62 -21.82 25.19
N ALA A 118 29.64 -21.22 24.59
CA ALA A 118 30.68 -21.97 23.86
C ALA A 118 31.85 -22.32 24.78
N ARG A 119 32.40 -23.53 24.63
CA ARG A 119 33.72 -23.91 25.16
C ARG A 119 34.81 -23.41 24.23
N CYS A 120 34.68 -23.73 22.94
CA CYS A 120 35.58 -23.29 21.88
C CYS A 120 34.87 -23.31 20.51
N HIS A 121 35.44 -22.59 19.55
CA HIS A 121 34.90 -22.47 18.18
C HIS A 121 35.81 -23.19 17.17
N PHE A 122 35.26 -23.52 16.00
CA PHE A 122 35.95 -24.24 14.92
C PHE A 122 35.70 -23.56 13.57
N ARG A 123 36.51 -23.88 12.55
CA ARG A 123 36.30 -23.37 11.19
C ARG A 123 35.62 -24.37 10.27
N ARG A 124 35.78 -25.68 10.50
CA ARG A 124 35.21 -26.73 9.65
C ARG A 124 34.65 -27.91 10.43
N ALA A 125 33.61 -28.51 9.84
CA ALA A 125 32.89 -29.67 10.34
C ALA A 125 32.78 -30.75 9.26
N ILE A 126 32.54 -31.99 9.69
CA ILE A 126 32.05 -33.08 8.83
C ILE A 126 30.78 -33.68 9.44
N VAL A 127 29.83 -34.03 8.58
CA VAL A 127 28.57 -34.71 8.92
C VAL A 127 28.41 -35.92 8.02
N ASP A 128 27.89 -37.01 8.58
CA ASP A 128 27.69 -38.33 7.96
C ASP A 128 28.93 -38.90 7.26
N GLU A 129 30.12 -38.54 7.78
CA GLU A 129 31.46 -38.86 7.26
C GLU A 129 31.74 -38.51 5.77
N CYS A 130 30.74 -37.97 5.06
CA CYS A 130 30.79 -37.69 3.63
C CYS A 130 30.75 -36.19 3.30
N GLN A 131 30.19 -35.34 4.16
CA GLN A 131 29.97 -33.92 3.85
C GLN A 131 30.77 -33.01 4.77
N THR A 132 31.81 -32.38 4.19
CA THR A 132 32.59 -31.33 4.87
C THR A 132 31.95 -29.97 4.63
N TYR A 133 31.85 -29.17 5.70
CA TYR A 133 31.34 -27.80 5.69
C TYR A 133 32.40 -26.87 6.30
N GLU A 134 32.56 -25.68 5.72
CA GLU A 134 33.46 -24.63 6.22
C GLU A 134 32.68 -23.38 6.65
N LEU A 135 33.28 -22.54 7.50
CA LEU A 135 32.65 -21.30 7.95
C LEU A 135 32.35 -20.38 6.75
N ASN A 136 31.13 -19.84 6.69
CA ASN A 136 30.51 -19.10 5.58
C ASN A 136 30.04 -19.93 4.37
N ASP A 137 30.17 -21.27 4.38
CA ASP A 137 29.47 -22.12 3.40
C ASP A 137 27.94 -21.92 3.51
N ASP A 138 27.26 -22.07 2.37
CA ASP A 138 25.81 -22.11 2.31
C ASP A 138 25.31 -23.56 2.33
N ALA A 139 24.25 -23.85 3.08
CA ALA A 139 23.79 -25.21 3.30
C ALA A 139 22.27 -25.34 3.47
N TYR A 140 21.75 -26.52 3.13
CA TYR A 140 20.46 -26.99 3.61
C TYR A 140 20.57 -27.44 5.08
N VAL A 141 19.59 -27.04 5.88
CA VAL A 141 19.36 -27.52 7.24
C VAL A 141 18.05 -28.29 7.29
N GLU A 142 18.01 -29.37 8.07
CA GLU A 142 16.80 -30.17 8.27
C GLU A 142 15.61 -29.33 8.76
N ALA A 143 14.43 -29.67 8.25
CA ALA A 143 13.15 -29.14 8.70
C ALA A 143 12.25 -30.31 9.11
N GLY A 144 11.41 -30.10 10.14
CA GLY A 144 10.54 -31.16 10.67
C GLY A 144 9.64 -31.81 9.61
N GLU A 145 9.33 -33.09 9.84
CA GLU A 145 8.72 -34.05 8.91
C GLU A 145 7.77 -33.44 7.85
N GLY A 146 8.07 -33.70 6.58
CA GLY A 146 7.26 -33.27 5.43
C GLY A 146 7.44 -31.80 5.00
N LYS A 147 8.35 -31.03 5.62
CA LYS A 147 8.71 -29.66 5.21
C LYS A 147 9.92 -29.65 4.28
N ALA A 148 10.04 -28.60 3.46
CA ALA A 148 11.25 -28.34 2.69
C ALA A 148 12.39 -27.91 3.62
N PRO A 149 13.65 -28.33 3.39
CA PRO A 149 14.78 -27.96 4.23
C PRO A 149 15.01 -26.44 4.22
N PHE A 150 15.43 -25.89 5.35
CA PHE A 150 15.81 -24.48 5.45
C PHE A 150 17.11 -24.21 4.70
N ILE A 151 17.33 -22.98 4.26
CA ILE A 151 18.56 -22.56 3.57
C ILE A 151 19.30 -21.58 4.50
N CYS A 152 20.59 -21.79 4.73
CA CYS A 152 21.39 -20.92 5.60
C CYS A 152 22.78 -20.63 5.03
N LYS A 153 23.41 -19.57 5.55
CA LYS A 153 24.85 -19.42 5.63
C LYS A 153 25.32 -19.82 7.04
N ILE A 154 26.39 -20.59 7.16
CA ILE A 154 26.96 -21.00 8.45
C ILE A 154 27.88 -19.89 8.98
N VAL A 155 27.45 -19.17 10.04
CA VAL A 155 28.16 -17.99 10.57
C VAL A 155 28.89 -18.21 11.90
N GLU A 156 28.80 -19.41 12.46
CA GLU A 156 29.45 -19.84 13.70
C GLU A 156 29.48 -21.37 13.74
N MET A 157 30.55 -21.97 14.28
CA MET A 157 30.67 -23.40 14.57
C MET A 157 31.36 -23.55 15.93
N PHE A 158 30.77 -24.28 16.88
CA PHE A 158 31.29 -24.35 18.25
C PHE A 158 30.88 -25.61 19.03
N GLU A 159 31.69 -25.96 20.05
CA GLU A 159 31.30 -26.92 21.09
C GLU A 159 30.60 -26.17 22.24
N GLY A 160 29.40 -26.61 22.62
CA GLY A 160 28.63 -26.07 23.74
C GLY A 160 29.21 -26.42 25.11
N ALA A 161 28.86 -25.64 26.14
CA ALA A 161 29.23 -25.90 27.53
C ALA A 161 28.64 -27.20 28.10
N ASP A 162 27.63 -27.75 27.43
CA ASP A 162 27.03 -29.07 27.65
C ASP A 162 27.77 -30.22 26.93
N GLY A 163 28.75 -29.90 26.07
CA GLY A 163 29.50 -30.87 25.26
C GLY A 163 28.84 -31.25 23.94
N LYS A 164 27.73 -30.62 23.55
CA LYS A 164 27.12 -30.81 22.22
C LYS A 164 27.84 -29.99 21.14
N LEU A 165 27.71 -30.41 19.89
CA LEU A 165 28.29 -29.71 18.74
C LEU A 165 27.22 -28.86 18.06
N TYR A 166 27.53 -27.59 17.83
CA TYR A 166 26.59 -26.58 17.35
C TYR A 166 27.13 -25.78 16.16
N PHE A 167 26.21 -25.26 15.36
CA PHE A 167 26.47 -24.17 14.43
C PHE A 167 25.37 -23.11 14.55
N THR A 168 25.68 -21.87 14.17
CA THR A 168 24.64 -20.83 13.98
C THR A 168 24.40 -20.61 12.51
N ALA A 169 23.15 -20.83 12.12
CA ALA A 169 22.63 -20.49 10.80
C ALA A 169 22.27 -19.00 10.77
N GLN A 170 22.62 -18.30 9.70
CA GLN A 170 21.95 -17.07 9.27
C GLN A 170 21.09 -17.41 8.04
N TRP A 171 19.79 -17.11 8.09
CA TRP A 171 18.82 -17.73 7.20
C TRP A 171 18.65 -17.03 5.84
N PHE A 172 18.36 -17.83 4.81
CA PHE A 172 17.78 -17.37 3.55
C PHE A 172 16.32 -17.82 3.45
N TYR A 173 15.46 -16.92 2.97
CA TYR A 173 14.05 -17.16 2.72
C TYR A 173 13.82 -17.40 1.22
N ARG A 174 13.07 -18.45 0.84
CA ARG A 174 12.45 -18.50 -0.50
C ARG A 174 11.22 -17.60 -0.52
N ALA A 175 10.71 -17.26 -1.71
CA ALA A 175 9.50 -16.43 -1.83
C ALA A 175 8.28 -16.99 -1.06
N SER A 176 8.16 -18.33 -0.95
CA SER A 176 7.17 -19.04 -0.13
C SER A 176 7.26 -18.77 1.37
N ASP A 177 8.45 -18.44 1.84
CA ASP A 177 8.82 -18.36 3.25
C ASP A 177 8.70 -16.89 3.74
N THR A 178 8.72 -15.93 2.80
CA THR A 178 8.44 -14.50 3.01
C THR A 178 6.94 -14.18 3.06
N VAL A 179 6.60 -12.91 3.30
CA VAL A 179 5.22 -12.39 3.19
C VAL A 179 4.53 -12.71 1.85
N ILE A 180 5.26 -12.88 0.75
CA ILE A 180 4.71 -13.22 -0.58
C ILE A 180 3.93 -14.54 -0.51
N GLY A 181 4.46 -15.54 0.20
CA GLY A 181 3.78 -16.79 0.56
C GLY A 181 3.13 -17.50 -0.63
N MET A 182 1.80 -17.47 -0.68
CA MET A 182 0.98 -18.10 -1.74
C MET A 182 1.25 -17.57 -3.17
N HIS A 183 1.91 -16.41 -3.30
CA HIS A 183 2.29 -15.82 -4.58
C HIS A 183 3.74 -16.13 -5.00
N SER A 184 4.39 -17.11 -4.37
CA SER A 184 5.78 -17.52 -4.67
C SER A 184 6.03 -17.79 -6.16
N ALA A 185 5.04 -18.30 -6.89
CA ALA A 185 5.10 -18.55 -8.34
C ALA A 185 5.24 -17.28 -9.22
N LEU A 186 5.15 -16.06 -8.66
CA LEU A 186 5.56 -14.83 -9.36
C LEU A 186 7.09 -14.68 -9.44
N ILE A 187 7.83 -15.39 -8.59
CA ILE A 187 9.27 -15.26 -8.39
C ILE A 187 9.97 -16.51 -8.94
N ASN A 188 11.17 -16.34 -9.49
CA ASN A 188 12.03 -17.44 -9.90
C ASN A 188 12.35 -18.35 -8.69
N GLU A 189 12.14 -19.66 -8.81
CA GLU A 189 12.38 -20.65 -7.75
C GLU A 189 13.83 -20.66 -7.21
N LYS A 190 14.80 -20.21 -8.02
CA LYS A 190 16.20 -20.05 -7.63
C LYS A 190 16.51 -18.73 -6.89
N ARG A 191 15.58 -17.78 -6.81
CA ARG A 191 15.78 -16.51 -6.08
C ARG A 191 15.46 -16.70 -4.60
N VAL A 192 16.44 -16.44 -3.75
CA VAL A 192 16.30 -16.42 -2.29
C VAL A 192 16.67 -15.04 -1.75
N PHE A 193 16.25 -14.76 -0.52
CA PHE A 193 16.42 -13.48 0.13
C PHE A 193 17.14 -13.67 1.47
N PHE A 194 18.25 -12.96 1.68
CA PHE A 194 19.07 -13.13 2.88
C PHE A 194 18.47 -12.39 4.08
N SER A 195 18.41 -13.00 5.26
CA SER A 195 17.94 -12.32 6.47
C SER A 195 19.08 -12.01 7.44
N LYS A 196 18.81 -11.10 8.38
CA LYS A 196 19.62 -10.87 9.59
C LYS A 196 19.28 -11.87 10.71
N ASP A 197 18.20 -12.64 10.56
CA ASP A 197 17.75 -13.66 11.52
C ASP A 197 18.77 -14.80 11.66
N ARG A 198 19.04 -15.19 12.91
CA ARG A 198 20.02 -16.22 13.27
C ARG A 198 19.48 -17.14 14.35
N ASN A 199 19.71 -18.46 14.22
CA ASN A 199 19.46 -19.43 15.30
C ASN A 199 20.60 -20.45 15.38
N THR A 200 20.83 -20.98 16.58
CA THR A 200 21.78 -22.07 16.84
C THR A 200 21.09 -23.42 16.68
N ASN A 201 21.70 -24.33 15.92
CA ASN A 201 21.19 -25.67 15.64
C ASN A 201 22.30 -26.72 15.90
N GLU A 202 21.91 -27.96 16.20
CA GLU A 202 22.86 -29.06 16.43
C GLU A 202 23.53 -29.48 15.12
N LEU A 203 24.83 -29.78 15.16
CA LEU A 203 25.68 -29.91 13.97
C LEU A 203 25.19 -30.99 12.97
N GLY A 204 24.55 -32.05 13.46
CA GLY A 204 23.98 -33.11 12.64
C GLY A 204 22.82 -32.69 11.74
N THR A 205 22.18 -31.53 11.96
CA THR A 205 21.04 -31.09 11.12
C THR A 205 21.45 -30.54 9.74
N LEU A 206 22.73 -30.56 9.38
CA LEU A 206 23.25 -30.09 8.07
C LEU A 206 23.12 -31.16 6.99
N LEU A 207 22.29 -30.91 5.97
CA LEU A 207 21.89 -31.92 4.98
C LEU A 207 22.65 -31.88 3.65
N LYS A 208 23.02 -30.70 3.15
CA LYS A 208 23.72 -30.55 1.86
C LYS A 208 24.39 -29.18 1.76
N ARG A 209 25.62 -29.11 1.25
CA ARG A 209 26.21 -27.83 0.80
C ARG A 209 25.55 -27.31 -0.48
N LEU A 210 25.42 -25.99 -0.61
CA LEU A 210 24.80 -25.26 -1.71
C LEU A 210 25.79 -24.26 -2.32
N LYS A 211 25.66 -23.99 -3.62
CA LYS A 211 26.29 -22.86 -4.29
C LYS A 211 25.23 -21.75 -4.45
N ILE A 212 25.27 -20.75 -3.56
CA ILE A 212 24.43 -19.54 -3.66
C ILE A 212 25.26 -18.40 -4.24
N LEU A 213 24.75 -17.74 -5.27
CA LEU A 213 25.38 -16.54 -5.84
C LEU A 213 24.76 -15.27 -5.24
N MET A 214 25.52 -14.57 -4.40
CA MET A 214 25.21 -13.20 -3.99
C MET A 214 25.52 -12.27 -5.17
N ILE A 215 24.54 -11.52 -5.67
CA ILE A 215 24.68 -10.64 -6.83
C ILE A 215 24.12 -9.24 -6.53
N PRO A 216 24.64 -8.17 -7.16
CA PRO A 216 23.97 -6.87 -7.09
C PRO A 216 22.62 -6.95 -7.82
N LEU A 217 21.64 -6.18 -7.34
CA LEU A 217 20.30 -6.06 -7.93
C LEU A 217 20.34 -5.22 -9.23
N ASN A 218 21.07 -5.67 -10.25
CA ASN A 218 21.21 -4.99 -11.54
C ASN A 218 20.82 -5.92 -12.70
N GLU A 219 20.13 -5.37 -13.71
CA GLU A 219 19.62 -6.11 -14.87
C GLU A 219 20.71 -6.39 -15.94
N ASN A 220 21.89 -6.85 -15.50
CA ASN A 220 23.02 -7.19 -16.37
C ASN A 220 22.93 -8.63 -16.89
N THR A 221 22.99 -8.83 -18.21
CA THR A 221 22.85 -10.14 -18.87
C THR A 221 23.87 -11.18 -18.39
N GLU A 222 25.12 -10.78 -18.19
CA GLU A 222 26.21 -11.64 -17.69
C GLU A 222 25.89 -12.23 -16.31
N THR A 223 25.26 -11.42 -15.45
CA THR A 223 24.82 -11.83 -14.11
C THR A 223 23.69 -12.86 -14.20
N ILE A 224 22.75 -12.68 -15.13
CA ILE A 224 21.65 -13.63 -15.40
C ILE A 224 22.18 -14.97 -15.95
N ASP A 225 23.20 -14.95 -16.81
CA ASP A 225 23.82 -16.19 -17.29
C ASP A 225 24.55 -16.95 -16.18
N ALA A 226 25.19 -16.24 -15.23
CA ALA A 226 25.83 -16.87 -14.08
C ALA A 226 24.84 -17.65 -13.20
N THR A 227 23.60 -17.17 -12.99
CA THR A 227 22.58 -17.85 -12.16
C THR A 227 22.11 -19.19 -12.73
N LYS A 228 22.40 -19.50 -14.00
CA LYS A 228 22.13 -20.83 -14.57
C LYS A 228 22.99 -21.92 -13.90
N SER A 229 24.18 -21.54 -13.40
CA SER A 229 25.23 -22.44 -12.88
C SER A 229 25.22 -22.69 -11.36
N CYS A 230 24.24 -22.16 -10.62
CA CYS A 230 24.16 -22.22 -9.16
C CYS A 230 22.92 -22.99 -8.67
N ASP A 231 22.89 -23.39 -7.40
CA ASP A 231 21.67 -23.90 -6.77
C ASP A 231 20.65 -22.76 -6.64
N TYR A 232 21.09 -21.63 -6.06
CA TYR A 232 20.30 -20.43 -5.79
C TYR A 232 21.07 -19.14 -6.08
N PHE A 233 20.37 -18.01 -6.20
CA PHE A 233 20.96 -16.67 -6.23
C PHE A 233 20.20 -15.73 -5.29
N CYS A 234 20.88 -14.70 -4.80
CA CYS A 234 20.35 -13.73 -3.84
C CYS A 234 20.78 -12.32 -4.25
N ASP A 235 19.82 -11.41 -4.35
CA ASP A 235 20.01 -10.02 -4.79
C ASP A 235 19.38 -8.97 -3.85
N MET A 236 18.64 -9.42 -2.84
CA MET A 236 18.03 -8.60 -1.80
C MET A 236 18.17 -9.26 -0.42
N ASN A 237 18.21 -8.44 0.63
CA ASN A 237 17.83 -8.89 1.97
C ASN A 237 16.30 -8.99 2.07
N TYR A 238 15.81 -9.88 2.94
CA TYR A 238 14.43 -9.84 3.46
C TYR A 238 14.47 -9.68 4.99
N LEU A 239 13.75 -8.68 5.51
CA LEU A 239 13.64 -8.39 6.93
C LEU A 239 12.16 -8.48 7.36
N LEU A 240 11.90 -9.17 8.47
CA LEU A 240 10.54 -9.30 9.02
C LEU A 240 9.87 -7.95 9.36
N PRO A 241 10.57 -6.93 9.94
CA PRO A 241 9.99 -5.61 10.15
C PRO A 241 9.56 -4.94 8.84
N TYR A 242 8.30 -4.52 8.77
CA TYR A 242 7.67 -3.88 7.60
C TYR A 242 7.72 -4.74 6.31
N SER A 243 7.99 -6.05 6.47
CA SER A 243 8.20 -7.02 5.39
C SER A 243 9.15 -6.49 4.31
N THR A 244 10.27 -5.93 4.75
CA THR A 244 11.19 -5.16 3.91
C THR A 244 12.01 -6.09 3.01
N PHE A 245 11.98 -5.82 1.70
CA PHE A 245 12.92 -6.31 0.70
C PHE A 245 13.82 -5.13 0.30
N GLU A 246 15.10 -5.19 0.65
CA GLU A 246 16.09 -4.13 0.38
C GLU A 246 17.27 -4.70 -0.42
N ALA A 247 17.91 -3.90 -1.27
CA ALA A 247 19.07 -4.37 -2.04
C ALA A 247 20.22 -4.78 -1.11
N LEU A 248 21.01 -5.77 -1.51
CA LEU A 248 22.22 -6.14 -0.78
C LEU A 248 23.17 -4.94 -0.71
N GLN A 249 23.55 -4.53 0.51
CA GLN A 249 24.56 -3.48 0.70
C GLN A 249 25.92 -3.98 0.20
N GLN A 250 26.65 -3.13 -0.52
CA GLN A 250 28.00 -3.46 -0.97
C GLN A 250 28.99 -3.33 0.20
N ASP A 251 29.34 -4.48 0.79
CA ASP A 251 30.36 -4.58 1.83
C ASP A 251 31.77 -4.27 1.27
N ASN A 252 32.10 -2.98 1.17
CA ASN A 252 33.44 -2.45 0.88
C ASN A 252 34.49 -2.78 1.98
N LYS A 253 34.25 -3.83 2.78
CA LYS A 253 35.12 -4.35 3.84
C LYS A 253 35.63 -5.78 3.57
N MET A 254 35.09 -6.51 2.59
CA MET A 254 35.55 -7.87 2.23
C MET A 254 36.44 -7.93 0.98
N ALA A 255 36.92 -6.79 0.47
CA ALA A 255 37.76 -6.70 -0.73
C ALA A 255 39.19 -6.15 -0.49
N ILE A 256 39.67 -6.13 0.76
CA ILE A 256 41.03 -5.68 1.11
C ILE A 256 41.79 -6.76 1.90
N SER A 257 41.86 -7.97 1.33
CA SER A 257 42.78 -9.02 1.81
C SER A 257 43.40 -9.88 0.71
N GLU A 258 43.33 -9.50 -0.58
CA GLU A 258 44.07 -10.20 -1.63
C GLU A 258 44.36 -9.35 -2.89
N SER A 259 45.23 -8.34 -2.77
CA SER A 259 46.14 -7.87 -3.84
C SER A 259 47.01 -6.72 -3.33
N SER A 260 48.34 -6.86 -3.41
CA SER A 260 49.29 -5.87 -2.88
C SER A 260 50.33 -5.40 -3.91
N THR A 261 49.99 -4.40 -4.74
CA THR A 261 50.97 -3.52 -5.40
C THR A 261 50.32 -2.24 -5.94
N ILE A 262 50.81 -1.07 -5.48
CA ILE A 262 51.19 0.15 -6.25
C ILE A 262 50.13 0.71 -7.25
N SER A 263 49.66 1.97 -7.18
CA SER A 263 50.34 3.22 -6.75
C SER A 263 49.41 4.36 -6.28
N SER A 264 49.94 5.18 -5.36
CA SER A 264 49.81 6.65 -5.17
C SER A 264 48.56 7.45 -5.62
N ASP A 265 48.06 8.26 -4.67
CA ASP A 265 47.36 9.55 -4.79
C ASP A 265 45.92 9.55 -5.40
N THR A 266 44.93 10.26 -4.85
CA THR A 266 44.99 11.61 -4.22
C THR A 266 43.96 11.80 -3.08
N GLU A 267 44.36 12.55 -2.06
CA GLU A 267 43.59 13.23 -0.98
C GLU A 267 42.19 12.70 -0.53
N VAL A 268 42.14 12.23 0.72
CA VAL A 268 40.91 12.06 1.52
C VAL A 268 40.53 13.39 2.15
N ASN A 269 39.24 13.74 2.18
CA ASN A 269 38.73 14.90 2.92
C ASN A 269 37.63 14.47 3.90
N GLU A 270 38.05 13.97 5.07
CA GLU A 270 37.14 13.66 6.19
C GLU A 270 36.49 14.92 6.74
N ARG A 271 35.17 14.92 6.97
CA ARG A 271 34.54 15.89 7.87
C ARG A 271 33.27 15.35 8.53
N ALA A 272 33.46 14.72 9.68
CA ALA A 272 32.39 14.63 10.68
C ALA A 272 32.25 15.97 11.42
N ALA A 273 31.02 16.46 11.53
CA ALA A 273 30.59 17.51 12.46
C ALA A 273 29.13 17.18 12.85
N VAL A 274 28.82 16.79 14.09
CA VAL A 274 28.89 17.61 15.31
C VAL A 274 28.08 18.90 15.13
N ILE A 275 26.82 18.86 15.58
CA ILE A 275 25.90 20.00 15.52
C ILE A 275 26.14 20.90 16.73
N SER A 276 26.62 22.12 16.49
CA SER A 276 26.52 23.26 17.40
C SER A 276 25.77 24.38 16.68
N GLY A 277 24.90 25.10 17.39
CA GLY A 277 23.93 26.01 16.79
C GLY A 277 24.46 27.37 16.35
N ASP A 278 23.53 28.13 15.76
CA ASP A 278 23.56 29.57 15.45
C ASP A 278 24.71 30.10 14.57
N GLU A 279 24.43 30.27 13.26
CA GLU A 279 24.69 31.55 12.58
C GLU A 279 23.81 31.72 11.32
N GLU A 280 23.86 32.91 10.71
CA GLU A 280 22.78 33.44 9.84
C GLU A 280 22.83 33.02 8.35
N ALA A 281 21.75 33.35 7.63
CA ALA A 281 21.46 32.86 6.28
C ALA A 281 22.40 33.41 5.17
N SER A 282 23.31 32.56 4.68
CA SER A 282 23.98 32.75 3.39
C SER A 282 23.20 32.07 2.25
N GLN A 283 22.65 32.85 1.31
CA GLN A 283 21.87 32.32 0.17
C GLN A 283 22.75 31.65 -0.90
N ALA A 284 23.03 30.36 -0.74
CA ALA A 284 23.57 29.53 -1.82
C ALA A 284 22.45 29.09 -2.78
N THR A 285 22.43 29.61 -4.01
CA THR A 285 21.41 29.28 -5.02
C THR A 285 21.68 27.92 -5.67
N GLY A 286 21.55 26.84 -4.90
CA GLY A 286 21.48 25.49 -5.43
C GLY A 286 20.23 25.30 -6.29
N SER A 287 20.38 24.77 -7.50
CA SER A 287 19.23 24.41 -8.33
C SER A 287 18.46 23.27 -7.64
N LYS A 288 17.21 23.54 -7.23
CA LYS A 288 16.36 22.50 -6.60
C LYS A 288 16.23 21.33 -7.57
N ARG A 289 16.48 20.10 -7.10
CA ARG A 289 16.19 18.89 -7.88
C ARG A 289 14.68 18.86 -8.16
N GLU A 290 14.31 18.68 -9.41
CA GLU A 290 12.93 18.48 -9.85
C GLU A 290 12.66 16.99 -10.03
N ALA A 291 11.47 16.54 -9.63
CA ALA A 291 11.01 15.17 -9.77
C ALA A 291 9.56 15.16 -10.27
N THR A 292 9.24 14.25 -11.18
CA THR A 292 7.93 14.17 -11.84
C THR A 292 7.07 13.04 -11.28
N MET A 293 5.81 13.36 -10.95
CA MET A 293 4.85 12.40 -10.39
C MET A 293 3.62 12.20 -11.28
N LEU A 294 3.18 10.95 -11.34
CA LEU A 294 1.89 10.50 -11.87
C LEU A 294 1.01 10.01 -10.71
N ASP A 295 -0.20 10.55 -10.59
CA ASP A 295 -1.21 10.15 -9.59
C ASP A 295 -2.34 9.34 -10.26
N LEU A 296 -2.43 8.05 -9.94
CA LEU A 296 -3.41 7.10 -10.47
C LEU A 296 -4.57 6.89 -9.49
N TYR A 297 -5.81 6.97 -9.96
CA TYR A 297 -7.00 6.99 -9.11
C TYR A 297 -6.98 8.19 -8.14
N CYS A 298 -6.51 9.34 -8.65
CA CYS A 298 -6.13 10.52 -7.87
C CYS A 298 -7.29 11.14 -7.07
N GLY A 299 -8.54 10.84 -7.43
CA GLY A 299 -9.73 11.46 -6.88
C GLY A 299 -9.64 12.99 -7.03
N CYS A 300 -9.64 13.69 -5.90
CA CYS A 300 -9.49 15.15 -5.87
C CYS A 300 -8.05 15.63 -5.62
N GLY A 301 -7.04 14.73 -5.64
CA GLY A 301 -5.62 15.06 -5.53
C GLY A 301 -5.05 15.15 -4.11
N ALA A 302 -5.70 14.57 -3.10
CA ALA A 302 -5.28 14.71 -1.71
C ALA A 302 -3.90 14.10 -1.41
N MET A 303 -3.60 12.94 -2.01
CA MET A 303 -2.33 12.24 -1.85
C MET A 303 -1.20 12.99 -2.56
N SER A 304 -1.35 13.28 -3.85
CA SER A 304 -0.43 14.11 -4.62
C SER A 304 -0.13 15.45 -3.96
N THR A 305 -1.17 16.17 -3.50
CA THR A 305 -1.01 17.45 -2.77
C THR A 305 -0.12 17.29 -1.54
N GLY A 306 -0.39 16.29 -0.70
CA GLY A 306 0.41 16.03 0.49
C GLY A 306 1.84 15.64 0.15
N LEU A 307 2.05 14.75 -0.82
CA LEU A 307 3.36 14.30 -1.26
C LEU A 307 4.23 15.48 -1.75
N CYS A 308 3.68 16.36 -2.59
CA CYS A 308 4.36 17.59 -3.03
C CYS A 308 4.72 18.51 -1.84
N MET A 309 3.77 18.75 -0.91
CA MET A 309 4.02 19.57 0.29
C MET A 309 5.10 18.97 1.21
N GLY A 310 5.15 17.65 1.34
CA GLY A 310 6.16 16.93 2.11
C GLY A 310 7.54 16.97 1.46
N ALA A 311 7.59 16.74 0.15
CA ALA A 311 8.82 16.74 -0.62
C ALA A 311 9.49 18.11 -0.64
N GLN A 312 8.70 19.18 -0.79
CA GLN A 312 9.20 20.56 -0.76
C GLN A 312 9.88 20.92 0.57
N LEU A 313 9.35 20.43 1.71
CA LEU A 313 9.96 20.60 3.04
C LEU A 313 11.34 19.93 3.17
N ALA A 314 11.58 18.84 2.43
CA ALA A 314 12.87 18.18 2.32
C ALA A 314 13.75 18.76 1.19
N GLY A 315 13.33 19.85 0.53
CA GLY A 315 14.08 20.53 -0.54
C GLY A 315 13.82 20.03 -1.97
N LEU A 316 13.07 18.95 -2.15
CA LEU A 316 12.77 18.37 -3.47
C LEU A 316 11.57 19.06 -4.13
N ASN A 317 11.72 19.51 -5.37
CA ASN A 317 10.62 20.02 -6.18
C ASN A 317 9.87 18.86 -6.87
N LEU A 318 9.07 18.13 -6.09
CA LEU A 318 8.20 17.07 -6.61
C LEU A 318 6.93 17.68 -7.22
N VAL A 319 6.72 17.50 -8.52
CA VAL A 319 5.59 18.07 -9.27
C VAL A 319 4.65 16.98 -9.75
N THR A 320 3.36 17.10 -9.40
CA THR A 320 2.31 16.25 -9.98
C THR A 320 2.05 16.68 -11.41
N LYS A 321 2.72 16.03 -12.37
CA LYS A 321 2.70 16.43 -13.79
C LYS A 321 1.54 15.79 -14.56
N TRP A 322 1.06 14.62 -14.11
CA TRP A 322 -0.09 13.92 -14.68
C TRP A 322 -0.97 13.34 -13.57
N ALA A 323 -2.29 13.31 -13.78
CA ALA A 323 -3.22 12.68 -12.86
C ALA A 323 -4.38 12.03 -13.62
N VAL A 324 -4.88 10.87 -13.14
CA VAL A 324 -5.89 10.06 -13.83
C VAL A 324 -7.00 9.62 -12.86
N ASP A 325 -8.25 9.97 -13.18
CA ASP A 325 -9.44 9.48 -12.48
C ASP A 325 -10.66 9.46 -13.41
N MET A 326 -11.61 8.53 -13.19
CA MET A 326 -12.82 8.42 -14.01
C MET A 326 -13.96 9.36 -13.59
N ASN A 327 -13.87 10.02 -12.44
CA ASN A 327 -14.88 10.95 -11.92
C ASN A 327 -14.60 12.41 -12.37
N PRO A 328 -15.38 12.99 -13.30
CA PRO A 328 -15.12 14.34 -13.83
C PRO A 328 -15.18 15.44 -12.77
N HIS A 329 -15.92 15.24 -11.66
CA HIS A 329 -15.96 16.20 -10.56
C HIS A 329 -14.67 16.20 -9.75
N ALA A 330 -14.06 15.02 -9.59
CA ALA A 330 -12.82 14.83 -8.87
C ALA A 330 -11.63 15.39 -9.67
N CYS A 331 -11.58 15.06 -10.97
CA CYS A 331 -10.64 15.66 -11.93
C CYS A 331 -10.69 17.20 -11.90
N LYS A 332 -11.89 17.78 -11.97
CA LYS A 332 -12.07 19.24 -11.96
C LYS A 332 -11.62 19.90 -10.65
N SER A 333 -11.74 19.21 -9.52
CA SER A 333 -11.15 19.69 -8.26
C SER A 333 -9.63 19.68 -8.31
N LEU A 334 -9.00 18.60 -8.81
CA LEU A 334 -7.54 18.53 -8.91
C LEU A 334 -7.00 19.62 -9.86
N GLU A 335 -7.57 19.71 -11.07
CA GLU A 335 -7.24 20.70 -12.11
C GLU A 335 -7.34 22.15 -11.62
N HIS A 336 -8.31 22.47 -10.75
CA HIS A 336 -8.46 23.82 -10.22
C HIS A 336 -7.40 24.18 -9.17
N ASN A 337 -6.98 23.23 -8.34
CA ASN A 337 -6.02 23.48 -7.26
C ASN A 337 -4.56 23.36 -7.74
N HIS A 338 -4.33 22.59 -8.81
CA HIS A 338 -3.04 22.37 -9.47
C HIS A 338 -3.17 22.51 -11.01
N PRO A 339 -3.35 23.73 -11.53
CA PRO A 339 -3.46 23.99 -12.98
C PRO A 339 -2.20 23.62 -13.80
N GLU A 340 -1.09 23.33 -13.12
CA GLU A 340 0.13 22.74 -13.67
C GLU A 340 -0.01 21.24 -14.02
N THR A 341 -0.99 20.53 -13.45
CA THR A 341 -1.18 19.09 -13.63
C THR A 341 -2.00 18.78 -14.88
N GLN A 342 -1.52 17.84 -15.71
CA GLN A 342 -2.30 17.31 -16.82
C GLN A 342 -3.29 16.23 -16.33
N VAL A 343 -4.47 16.68 -15.92
CA VAL A 343 -5.55 15.82 -15.42
C VAL A 343 -6.31 15.18 -16.58
N ARG A 344 -6.42 13.84 -16.60
CA ARG A 344 -7.18 13.09 -17.62
C ARG A 344 -8.39 12.42 -17.00
N ASN A 345 -9.58 12.75 -17.48
CA ASN A 345 -10.81 12.09 -17.05
C ASN A 345 -11.08 10.82 -17.88
N MET A 346 -10.51 9.69 -17.44
CA MET A 346 -10.61 8.39 -18.13
C MET A 346 -10.35 7.22 -17.17
N SER A 347 -10.54 5.98 -17.63
CA SER A 347 -10.15 4.78 -16.86
C SER A 347 -8.62 4.61 -16.84
N ALA A 348 -8.09 3.87 -15.86
CA ALA A 348 -6.66 3.54 -15.82
C ALA A 348 -6.28 2.57 -16.96
N GLU A 349 -7.20 1.72 -17.41
CA GLU A 349 -7.04 0.82 -18.54
C GLU A 349 -6.94 1.58 -19.87
N ASP A 350 -7.84 2.53 -20.13
CA ASP A 350 -7.78 3.36 -21.33
C ASP A 350 -6.56 4.30 -21.28
N PHE A 351 -6.12 4.71 -20.09
CA PHE A 351 -4.85 5.43 -19.94
C PHE A 351 -3.66 4.53 -20.29
N LEU A 352 -3.56 3.30 -19.79
CA LEU A 352 -2.49 2.36 -20.15
C LEU A 352 -2.47 2.05 -21.65
N LEU A 353 -3.63 1.91 -22.28
CA LEU A 353 -3.74 1.73 -23.74
C LEU A 353 -3.32 3.00 -24.48
N LEU A 354 -3.75 4.19 -24.03
CA LEU A 354 -3.28 5.47 -24.56
C LEU A 354 -1.75 5.61 -24.48
N LEU A 355 -1.11 5.18 -23.38
CA LEU A 355 0.34 5.19 -23.25
C LEU A 355 1.03 4.24 -24.25
N LYS A 356 0.45 3.08 -24.53
CA LYS A 356 0.96 2.13 -25.53
C LYS A 356 0.83 2.67 -26.95
N GLU A 357 -0.33 3.20 -27.33
CA GLU A 357 -0.51 3.80 -28.67
C GLU A 357 0.33 5.09 -28.85
N TRP A 358 0.51 5.87 -27.77
CA TRP A 358 1.42 7.02 -27.76
C TRP A 358 2.88 6.63 -27.99
N LEU A 359 3.35 5.50 -27.42
CA LEU A 359 4.67 4.96 -27.70
C LEU A 359 4.82 4.58 -29.18
N LYS A 360 3.81 3.93 -29.79
CA LYS A 360 3.83 3.59 -31.23
C LYS A 360 3.94 4.84 -32.10
N LEU A 361 3.15 5.89 -31.81
CA LEU A 361 3.23 7.18 -32.52
C LEU A 361 4.61 7.85 -32.37
N CYS A 362 5.23 7.75 -31.18
CA CYS A 362 6.58 8.26 -30.96
C CYS A 362 7.65 7.46 -31.71
N ILE A 363 7.48 6.14 -31.89
CA ILE A 363 8.38 5.30 -32.70
C ILE A 363 8.19 5.60 -34.19
N HIS A 364 6.94 5.63 -34.68
CA HIS A 364 6.60 5.90 -36.08
C HIS A 364 7.18 7.23 -36.59
N PHE A 365 7.11 8.30 -35.78
CA PHE A 365 7.70 9.61 -36.11
C PHE A 365 9.16 9.81 -35.63
N SER A 366 9.89 8.72 -35.38
CA SER A 366 11.33 8.69 -35.04
C SER A 366 11.74 9.52 -33.81
N LEU A 367 10.86 9.61 -32.80
CA LEU A 367 11.13 10.24 -31.51
C LEU A 367 11.63 9.24 -30.45
N ARG A 368 11.46 7.94 -30.70
CA ARG A 368 12.11 6.84 -29.97
C ARG A 368 12.53 5.72 -30.91
N THR A 369 13.63 5.06 -30.56
CA THR A 369 14.07 3.81 -31.17
C THR A 369 13.47 2.59 -30.46
N CYS A 370 13.33 1.49 -31.18
CA CYS A 370 12.83 0.20 -30.68
C CYS A 370 13.41 -0.91 -31.58
N PRO A 371 13.78 -2.11 -31.08
CA PRO A 371 14.38 -3.17 -31.91
C PRO A 371 13.53 -3.60 -33.12
N ASN A 372 12.21 -3.45 -33.05
CA ASN A 372 11.27 -3.80 -34.12
C ASN A 372 10.60 -2.54 -34.73
N SER A 373 11.35 -1.46 -34.98
CA SER A 373 10.77 -0.21 -35.51
C SER A 373 10.02 -0.37 -36.84
N GLU A 374 10.37 -1.39 -37.64
CA GLU A 374 9.75 -1.67 -38.94
C GLU A 374 8.26 -2.04 -38.84
N GLU A 375 7.82 -2.65 -37.73
CA GLU A 375 6.40 -2.97 -37.46
C GLU A 375 5.49 -1.72 -37.47
N TYR A 376 6.08 -0.54 -37.27
CA TYR A 376 5.36 0.73 -37.13
C TYR A 376 5.47 1.61 -38.40
N ASN A 377 6.02 1.10 -39.50
CA ASN A 377 6.18 1.86 -40.75
C ASN A 377 4.88 2.13 -41.53
N ASN A 378 3.80 1.42 -41.22
CA ASN A 378 2.45 1.74 -41.67
C ASN A 378 1.52 1.68 -40.46
N LEU A 379 1.17 2.85 -39.91
CA LEU A 379 0.45 2.99 -38.65
C LEU A 379 -0.84 3.79 -38.86
N TYR A 380 -2.00 3.16 -38.61
CA TYR A 380 -3.34 3.70 -38.93
C TYR A 380 -3.52 4.15 -40.40
N GLY A 381 -2.82 3.51 -41.34
CA GLY A 381 -2.83 3.88 -42.75
C GLY A 381 -1.88 5.03 -43.13
N MET A 382 -1.14 5.60 -42.17
CA MET A 382 -0.03 6.51 -42.47
C MET A 382 1.22 5.70 -42.80
N SER A 383 1.70 5.81 -44.03
CA SER A 383 3.00 5.29 -44.46
C SER A 383 4.17 6.12 -43.91
N ASN A 384 5.35 5.52 -43.84
CA ASN A 384 6.62 6.22 -43.58
C ASN A 384 7.46 6.54 -44.82
N VAL A 385 6.96 6.18 -46.01
CA VAL A 385 7.51 6.66 -47.28
C VAL A 385 7.35 8.18 -47.32
N GLU A 386 8.39 8.89 -47.75
CA GLU A 386 8.26 10.29 -48.13
C GLU A 386 7.62 10.33 -49.51
N ASP A 387 6.42 10.91 -49.60
CA ASP A 387 5.78 11.18 -50.88
C ASP A 387 6.68 12.16 -51.65
N ASN A 388 7.47 11.63 -52.57
CA ASN A 388 8.28 12.45 -53.46
C ASN A 388 7.32 13.21 -54.37
N GLU A 389 7.36 14.54 -54.30
CA GLU A 389 6.72 15.43 -55.27
C GLU A 389 7.44 15.34 -56.62
N ASP A 390 7.31 14.22 -57.34
CA ASP A 390 7.56 14.17 -58.78
C ASP A 390 6.95 12.95 -59.51
N GLU A 391 6.58 13.17 -60.77
CA GLU A 391 6.14 12.19 -61.78
C GLU A 391 4.97 11.21 -61.48
N SER A 392 3.73 11.69 -61.66
CA SER A 392 2.75 10.93 -62.48
C SER A 392 2.39 11.77 -63.71
N LYS A 393 2.87 11.33 -64.88
CA LYS A 393 2.80 12.07 -66.14
C LYS A 393 1.37 12.21 -66.65
N GLU A 394 1.13 13.25 -67.46
CA GLU A 394 -0.04 13.32 -68.35
C GLU A 394 -0.10 12.05 -69.21
N SER A 395 -1.28 11.40 -69.23
CA SER A 395 -1.57 10.31 -70.14
C SER A 395 -2.98 10.47 -70.69
N ASP A 396 -3.10 11.19 -71.81
CA ASP A 396 -4.36 11.34 -72.53
C ASP A 396 -4.97 9.96 -72.85
N ASN A 397 -6.15 9.70 -72.29
CA ASN A 397 -7.07 8.69 -72.79
C ASN A 397 -8.48 9.26 -72.66
N GLU A 398 -9.05 9.64 -73.79
CA GLU A 398 -10.47 9.97 -73.91
C GLU A 398 -11.29 8.69 -73.70
N ASP A 399 -12.15 8.65 -72.67
CA ASP A 399 -13.23 7.66 -72.57
C ASP A 399 -14.51 8.37 -72.13
N GLU A 400 -15.46 8.53 -73.05
CA GLU A 400 -16.67 9.31 -72.84
C GLU A 400 -17.73 8.53 -72.07
N GLY A 401 -18.16 9.09 -70.93
CA GLY A 401 -19.54 8.94 -70.48
C GLY A 401 -19.79 8.08 -69.24
N LYS A 402 -19.82 8.76 -68.10
CA LYS A 402 -21.13 9.13 -67.49
C LYS A 402 -20.96 10.13 -66.35
N GLU A 403 -21.51 11.32 -66.56
CA GLU A 403 -21.95 12.17 -65.46
C GLU A 403 -23.01 11.41 -64.67
N SER A 404 -22.77 11.24 -63.36
CA SER A 404 -23.81 10.87 -62.40
C SER A 404 -23.84 11.96 -61.36
N ASP A 405 -24.71 12.95 -61.60
CA ASP A 405 -24.90 14.09 -60.71
C ASP A 405 -25.36 13.62 -59.33
N ASN A 406 -24.41 13.51 -58.41
CA ASN A 406 -24.66 13.52 -56.98
C ASN A 406 -23.99 14.79 -56.43
N GLU A 407 -24.71 15.91 -56.51
CA GLU A 407 -24.39 17.13 -55.77
C GLU A 407 -24.57 16.90 -54.26
N ASP A 408 -23.70 16.09 -53.65
CA ASP A 408 -23.61 16.04 -52.20
C ASP A 408 -23.04 17.37 -51.72
N ASN A 409 -23.94 18.28 -51.29
CA ASN A 409 -23.62 19.60 -50.76
C ASN A 409 -23.05 19.50 -49.33
N GLY A 410 -22.05 18.63 -49.16
CA GLY A 410 -21.30 18.46 -47.93
C GLY A 410 -20.37 19.66 -47.70
N GLU A 411 -20.54 20.35 -46.57
CA GLU A 411 -19.60 21.37 -46.13
C GLU A 411 -18.20 20.73 -45.94
N VAL A 412 -17.19 21.23 -46.68
CA VAL A 412 -15.84 20.66 -46.63
C VAL A 412 -15.08 21.20 -45.41
N PHE A 413 -15.04 20.41 -44.34
CA PHE A 413 -14.35 20.77 -43.10
C PHE A 413 -12.83 20.51 -43.19
N THR A 414 -12.02 21.56 -43.09
CA THR A 414 -10.54 21.46 -43.11
C THR A 414 -9.93 21.40 -41.72
N VAL A 415 -8.97 20.48 -41.50
CA VAL A 415 -8.23 20.33 -40.24
C VAL A 415 -7.17 21.43 -40.10
N GLU A 416 -7.35 22.34 -39.14
CA GLU A 416 -6.37 23.38 -38.82
C GLU A 416 -5.16 22.79 -38.09
N LYS A 417 -5.41 22.03 -37.02
CA LYS A 417 -4.42 21.34 -36.18
C LYS A 417 -5.05 20.31 -35.24
N ILE A 418 -4.24 19.40 -34.72
CA ILE A 418 -4.61 18.52 -33.61
C ILE A 418 -4.31 19.20 -32.26
N VAL A 419 -5.26 19.12 -31.33
CA VAL A 419 -5.22 19.78 -30.01
C VAL A 419 -5.34 18.82 -28.82
N GLY A 420 -5.63 17.54 -29.05
CA GLY A 420 -5.75 16.54 -27.98
C GLY A 420 -5.66 15.10 -28.46
N ILE A 421 -5.53 14.16 -27.52
CA ILE A 421 -5.44 12.71 -27.77
C ILE A 421 -6.08 11.94 -26.60
N SER A 422 -6.87 10.91 -26.91
CA SER A 422 -7.46 9.99 -25.94
C SER A 422 -7.64 8.61 -26.55
N PHE A 423 -7.48 7.56 -25.74
CA PHE A 423 -8.00 6.23 -26.07
C PHE A 423 -9.40 6.07 -25.45
N GLY A 424 -10.20 5.14 -25.94
CA GLY A 424 -11.53 4.81 -25.43
C GLY A 424 -12.64 5.15 -26.43
N ASP A 425 -13.80 5.55 -25.91
CA ASP A 425 -14.97 6.01 -26.69
C ASP A 425 -15.36 7.43 -26.24
N PRO A 426 -14.64 8.49 -26.68
CA PRO A 426 -14.95 9.86 -26.29
C PRO A 426 -16.21 10.41 -26.97
N LYS A 427 -16.65 9.82 -28.09
CA LYS A 427 -17.90 10.17 -28.79
C LYS A 427 -19.15 9.55 -28.14
N LYS A 428 -19.00 8.48 -27.34
CA LYS A 428 -20.07 7.64 -26.76
C LYS A 428 -20.88 6.85 -27.80
N ILE A 429 -20.24 6.45 -28.89
CA ILE A 429 -20.84 5.71 -30.02
C ILE A 429 -20.58 4.20 -29.97
N LYS A 430 -19.90 3.71 -28.93
CA LYS A 430 -19.45 2.32 -28.69
C LYS A 430 -18.28 1.84 -29.54
N GLU A 431 -17.66 2.72 -30.30
CA GLU A 431 -16.37 2.46 -30.95
C GLU A 431 -15.24 2.76 -29.96
N ARG A 432 -14.36 1.79 -29.72
CA ARG A 432 -13.23 1.92 -28.78
C ARG A 432 -11.92 1.88 -29.54
N GLY A 433 -11.22 3.00 -29.61
CA GLY A 433 -10.00 3.16 -30.39
C GLY A 433 -9.15 4.34 -29.92
N LEU A 434 -8.24 4.81 -30.78
CA LEU A 434 -7.47 6.02 -30.54
C LEU A 434 -8.13 7.20 -31.27
N TYR A 435 -8.46 8.24 -30.51
CA TYR A 435 -9.09 9.45 -31.01
C TYR A 435 -8.18 10.67 -30.83
N LEU A 436 -8.12 11.51 -31.86
CA LEU A 436 -7.46 12.80 -31.86
C LEU A 436 -8.50 13.91 -31.74
N LYS A 437 -8.22 14.97 -30.97
CA LYS A 437 -9.09 16.14 -30.89
C LYS A 437 -8.69 17.14 -31.97
N VAL A 438 -9.62 17.48 -32.86
CA VAL A 438 -9.40 18.32 -34.04
C VAL A 438 -9.83 19.76 -33.76
N ARG A 439 -9.02 20.73 -34.20
CA ARG A 439 -9.46 22.11 -34.45
C ARG A 439 -9.80 22.25 -35.93
N TRP A 440 -11.02 22.65 -36.22
CA TRP A 440 -11.49 22.93 -37.58
C TRP A 440 -11.13 24.37 -37.99
N GLN A 441 -10.74 24.56 -39.25
CA GLN A 441 -10.28 25.86 -39.75
C GLN A 441 -11.41 26.90 -39.75
N GLY A 442 -11.17 28.03 -39.07
CA GLY A 442 -12.17 29.10 -38.89
C GLY A 442 -13.11 28.92 -37.69
N TYR A 443 -13.07 27.77 -37.03
CA TYR A 443 -13.93 27.45 -35.88
C TYR A 443 -13.27 27.77 -34.53
N LYS A 444 -14.09 27.80 -33.47
CA LYS A 444 -13.68 28.16 -32.10
C LYS A 444 -13.30 26.90 -31.29
N PRO A 445 -12.58 27.04 -30.16
CA PRO A 445 -12.28 25.92 -29.26
C PRO A 445 -13.49 25.20 -28.67
N SER A 446 -14.68 25.81 -28.72
CA SER A 446 -15.96 25.17 -28.38
C SER A 446 -16.37 24.09 -29.36
N ASP A 447 -15.89 24.17 -30.59
CA ASP A 447 -16.35 23.42 -31.75
C ASP A 447 -15.37 22.26 -32.08
N ASP A 448 -14.33 22.11 -31.27
CA ASP A 448 -13.30 21.07 -31.37
C ASP A 448 -13.89 19.68 -31.11
N THR A 449 -14.01 18.85 -32.16
CA THR A 449 -14.50 17.46 -32.07
C THR A 449 -13.38 16.46 -31.80
N TRP A 450 -13.75 15.24 -31.39
CA TRP A 450 -12.87 14.07 -31.36
C TRP A 450 -13.09 13.27 -32.62
N GLU A 451 -12.04 12.86 -33.34
CA GLU A 451 -12.13 12.01 -34.53
C GLU A 451 -11.21 10.78 -34.41
N PRO A 452 -11.61 9.61 -34.95
CA PRO A 452 -10.78 8.40 -34.93
C PRO A 452 -9.52 8.63 -35.77
N ILE A 453 -8.37 8.13 -35.32
CA ILE A 453 -7.09 8.38 -36.01
C ILE A 453 -7.03 7.75 -37.41
N GLU A 454 -7.74 6.64 -37.61
CA GLU A 454 -7.90 5.95 -38.89
C GLU A 454 -8.63 6.82 -39.94
N GLY A 455 -9.49 7.74 -39.49
CA GLY A 455 -10.16 8.73 -40.35
C GLY A 455 -9.29 9.97 -40.66
N LEU A 456 -8.05 10.02 -40.17
CA LEU A 456 -7.14 11.16 -40.27
C LEU A 456 -5.81 10.81 -40.96
N SER A 457 -5.74 9.70 -41.71
CA SER A 457 -4.55 9.28 -42.48
C SER A 457 -3.98 10.42 -43.35
N ASN A 458 -4.85 11.09 -44.11
CA ASN A 458 -4.52 12.23 -44.98
C ASN A 458 -4.02 13.47 -44.22
N CYS A 459 -4.06 13.47 -42.88
CA CYS A 459 -3.58 14.55 -42.02
C CYS A 459 -2.21 14.26 -41.38
N ARG A 460 -1.43 13.31 -41.90
CA ARG A 460 -0.13 12.85 -41.35
C ARG A 460 0.74 13.95 -40.76
N GLU A 461 1.02 15.03 -41.50
CA GLU A 461 1.90 16.11 -41.02
C GLU A 461 1.30 16.91 -39.84
N LYS A 462 -0.03 17.05 -39.74
CA LYS A 462 -0.72 17.65 -38.58
C LYS A 462 -0.63 16.75 -37.34
N ILE A 463 -0.69 15.44 -37.53
CA ILE A 463 -0.52 14.44 -36.47
C ILE A 463 0.95 14.45 -36.00
N LYS A 464 1.90 14.42 -36.92
CA LYS A 464 3.36 14.52 -36.70
C LYS A 464 3.75 15.79 -35.95
N GLU A 465 3.19 16.96 -36.31
CA GLU A 465 3.38 18.22 -35.58
C GLU A 465 2.90 18.11 -34.13
N PHE A 466 1.68 17.60 -33.93
CA PHE A 466 1.11 17.39 -32.59
C PHE A 466 1.90 16.36 -31.76
N VAL A 467 2.34 15.24 -32.33
CA VAL A 467 3.14 14.23 -31.63
C VAL A 467 4.51 14.80 -31.26
N LYS A 468 5.21 15.49 -32.17
CA LYS A 468 6.50 16.15 -31.88
C LYS A 468 6.37 17.23 -30.79
N ARG A 469 5.34 18.07 -30.87
CA ARG A 469 5.02 19.10 -29.86
C ARG A 469 4.64 18.47 -28.51
N GLY A 470 3.83 17.43 -28.53
CA GLY A 470 3.37 16.71 -27.34
C GLY A 470 4.47 15.93 -26.62
N TYR A 471 5.37 15.29 -27.38
CA TYR A 471 6.54 14.60 -26.84
C TYR A 471 7.50 15.59 -26.15
N LYS A 472 7.82 16.70 -26.83
CA LYS A 472 8.68 17.76 -26.25
C LYS A 472 8.09 18.41 -24.99
N ALA A 473 6.76 18.54 -24.91
CA ALA A 473 6.08 19.04 -23.70
C ALA A 473 5.87 17.97 -22.61
N GLY A 474 5.98 16.68 -22.95
CA GLY A 474 5.62 15.56 -22.08
C GLY A 474 4.12 15.53 -21.78
N ILE A 475 3.26 15.49 -22.82
CA ILE A 475 1.80 15.44 -22.62
C ILE A 475 1.27 14.10 -22.12
N LEU A 476 2.10 13.05 -22.18
CA LEU A 476 1.79 11.69 -21.76
C LEU A 476 3.06 10.97 -21.29
N PRO A 477 2.90 10.07 -20.29
CA PRO A 477 3.82 9.00 -19.91
C PRO A 477 4.68 8.41 -21.02
N LEU A 478 6.00 8.26 -20.80
CA LEU A 478 6.79 7.16 -21.37
C LEU A 478 7.84 6.72 -20.36
N GLN A 479 8.40 5.51 -20.52
CA GLN A 479 9.39 4.94 -19.61
C GLN A 479 10.58 5.88 -19.38
N GLY A 480 10.95 6.11 -18.12
CA GLY A 480 11.98 7.08 -17.72
C GLY A 480 11.54 8.56 -17.74
N GLY A 481 10.28 8.84 -18.09
CA GLY A 481 9.67 10.17 -18.01
C GLY A 481 8.82 10.41 -16.75
N VAL A 482 8.83 9.48 -15.79
CA VAL A 482 8.13 9.59 -14.50
C VAL A 482 9.09 9.12 -13.40
N ASP A 483 9.31 9.96 -12.40
CA ASP A 483 10.13 9.59 -11.24
C ASP A 483 9.30 8.82 -10.19
N VAL A 484 8.04 9.22 -9.98
CA VAL A 484 7.17 8.69 -8.92
C VAL A 484 5.80 8.31 -9.49
N ILE A 485 5.33 7.10 -9.21
CA ILE A 485 3.90 6.76 -9.34
C ILE A 485 3.31 6.62 -7.94
N CYS A 486 2.21 7.34 -7.70
CA CYS A 486 1.35 7.09 -6.55
C CYS A 486 -0.05 6.69 -7.00
N GLY A 487 -0.80 5.98 -6.15
CA GLY A 487 -2.21 5.72 -6.42
C GLY A 487 -2.93 4.82 -5.43
N GLY A 488 -4.26 4.89 -5.43
CA GLY A 488 -5.15 4.10 -4.57
C GLY A 488 -6.07 3.17 -5.37
N PRO A 489 -5.57 2.05 -5.93
CA PRO A 489 -6.38 1.17 -6.79
C PRO A 489 -7.60 0.61 -6.05
N PRO A 490 -8.84 0.89 -6.49
CA PRO A 490 -10.03 0.62 -5.70
C PRO A 490 -10.43 -0.87 -5.73
N CYS A 491 -10.02 -1.61 -4.70
CA CYS A 491 -10.42 -3.01 -4.49
C CYS A 491 -11.79 -3.08 -3.79
N GLN A 492 -12.87 -3.12 -4.58
CA GLN A 492 -14.24 -3.12 -4.03
C GLN A 492 -14.74 -4.50 -3.59
N GLY A 493 -14.06 -5.60 -3.96
CA GLY A 493 -14.44 -6.95 -3.55
C GLY A 493 -14.17 -7.22 -2.06
N ILE A 494 -13.12 -6.60 -1.51
CA ILE A 494 -12.59 -6.98 -0.18
C ILE A 494 -13.28 -6.32 1.02
N SER A 495 -14.10 -5.29 0.82
CA SER A 495 -14.58 -4.41 1.90
C SER A 495 -16.10 -4.43 2.09
N GLY A 496 -16.54 -4.03 3.30
CA GLY A 496 -17.95 -3.88 3.65
C GLY A 496 -18.76 -5.18 3.50
N HIS A 497 -19.82 -5.15 2.69
CA HIS A 497 -20.69 -6.32 2.46
C HIS A 497 -20.07 -7.35 1.48
N ASN A 498 -19.05 -6.98 0.70
CA ASN A 498 -18.46 -7.89 -0.30
C ASN A 498 -17.42 -8.85 0.31
N ARG A 499 -16.95 -8.61 1.54
CA ARG A 499 -15.83 -9.27 2.26
C ARG A 499 -15.83 -10.82 2.38
N PHE A 500 -16.82 -11.51 1.84
CA PHE A 500 -16.96 -12.98 1.83
C PHE A 500 -17.22 -13.55 0.42
N ARG A 501 -17.14 -12.73 -0.63
CA ARG A 501 -17.32 -13.12 -2.04
C ARG A 501 -15.96 -13.42 -2.67
N ASN A 502 -15.89 -14.44 -3.53
CA ASN A 502 -14.71 -14.80 -4.34
C ASN A 502 -13.40 -14.85 -3.52
N SER A 503 -13.42 -15.47 -2.34
CA SER A 503 -12.24 -15.57 -1.46
C SER A 503 -11.21 -16.60 -1.91
N GLU A 504 -11.54 -17.46 -2.89
CA GLU A 504 -10.66 -18.49 -3.44
C GLU A 504 -9.82 -17.92 -4.61
N GLU A 505 -10.45 -17.11 -5.48
CA GLU A 505 -9.81 -16.44 -6.63
C GLU A 505 -10.06 -14.90 -6.58
N PRO A 506 -9.37 -14.14 -5.70
CA PRO A 506 -9.64 -12.72 -5.48
C PRO A 506 -9.35 -11.76 -6.64
N LEU A 507 -8.47 -12.14 -7.58
CA LEU A 507 -8.11 -11.28 -8.71
C LEU A 507 -9.08 -11.38 -9.90
N ASP A 508 -9.82 -12.48 -9.99
CA ASP A 508 -10.81 -12.72 -11.05
C ASP A 508 -12.18 -12.10 -10.74
N ASP A 509 -12.38 -11.54 -9.53
CA ASP A 509 -13.43 -10.54 -9.33
C ASP A 509 -12.99 -9.20 -9.97
N GLU A 510 -13.66 -8.82 -11.06
CA GLU A 510 -13.53 -7.53 -11.77
C GLU A 510 -13.46 -6.32 -10.81
N LYS A 511 -14.04 -6.40 -9.61
CA LYS A 511 -13.95 -5.36 -8.57
C LYS A 511 -12.57 -5.15 -7.94
N ASN A 512 -11.62 -6.05 -8.17
CA ASN A 512 -10.25 -5.97 -7.65
C ASN A 512 -9.20 -5.81 -8.79
N LYS A 513 -9.62 -6.00 -10.04
CA LYS A 513 -8.85 -5.88 -11.29
C LYS A 513 -8.00 -4.60 -11.40
N GLN A 514 -8.41 -3.50 -10.78
CA GLN A 514 -7.65 -2.25 -10.75
C GLN A 514 -6.24 -2.40 -10.13
N LEU A 515 -6.02 -3.39 -9.26
CA LEU A 515 -4.67 -3.71 -8.76
C LEU A 515 -3.76 -4.27 -9.86
N LEU A 516 -4.30 -5.09 -10.77
CA LEU A 516 -3.57 -5.58 -11.95
C LEU A 516 -3.20 -4.40 -12.86
N VAL A 517 -4.17 -3.51 -13.10
CA VAL A 517 -4.00 -2.34 -13.98
C VAL A 517 -2.94 -1.38 -13.44
N TYR A 518 -2.98 -1.07 -12.13
CA TYR A 518 -1.97 -0.27 -11.45
C TYR A 518 -0.56 -0.87 -11.61
N MET A 519 -0.40 -2.17 -11.30
CA MET A 519 0.89 -2.86 -11.42
C MET A 519 1.39 -2.89 -12.87
N ASN A 520 0.50 -3.07 -13.86
CA ASN A 520 0.88 -3.07 -15.27
C ASN A 520 1.24 -1.66 -15.81
N ILE A 521 0.77 -0.57 -15.17
CA ILE A 521 1.24 0.80 -15.46
C ILE A 521 2.62 1.04 -14.85
N VAL A 522 2.87 0.57 -13.62
CA VAL A 522 4.20 0.58 -12.98
C VAL A 522 5.21 -0.23 -13.81
N GLU A 523 4.81 -1.38 -14.34
CA GLU A 523 5.61 -2.23 -15.21
C GLU A 523 5.96 -1.56 -16.55
N PHE A 524 5.01 -0.84 -17.16
CA PHE A 524 5.21 -0.14 -18.42
C PHE A 524 6.05 1.14 -18.30
N LEU A 525 5.90 1.89 -17.20
CA LEU A 525 6.59 3.18 -17.01
C LEU A 525 7.93 3.05 -16.26
N LYS A 526 8.12 1.99 -15.47
CA LYS A 526 9.29 1.77 -14.58
C LYS A 526 9.75 3.06 -13.86
N PRO A 527 8.89 3.69 -13.03
CA PRO A 527 9.28 4.84 -12.21
C PRO A 527 10.39 4.46 -11.21
N LYS A 528 11.14 5.44 -10.72
CA LYS A 528 12.10 5.23 -9.63
C LYS A 528 11.42 4.80 -8.34
N TYR A 529 10.26 5.38 -8.04
CA TYR A 529 9.50 5.15 -6.81
C TYR A 529 8.03 4.82 -7.08
N VAL A 530 7.48 3.95 -6.24
CA VAL A 530 6.06 3.56 -6.24
C VAL A 530 5.51 3.77 -4.83
N LEU A 531 4.33 4.41 -4.71
CA LEU A 531 3.61 4.52 -3.45
C LEU A 531 2.12 4.21 -3.64
N MET A 532 1.73 2.99 -3.25
CA MET A 532 0.34 2.53 -3.34
C MET A 532 -0.36 2.65 -1.98
N GLU A 533 -1.54 3.29 -1.93
CA GLU A 533 -2.43 3.31 -0.76
C GLU A 533 -3.50 2.22 -0.88
N ASN A 534 -3.93 1.66 0.25
CA ASN A 534 -5.22 0.96 0.32
C ASN A 534 -5.82 0.88 1.73
N VAL A 535 -7.02 0.30 1.80
CA VAL A 535 -7.68 -0.05 3.08
C VAL A 535 -6.98 -1.21 3.77
N VAL A 536 -6.94 -1.20 5.11
CA VAL A 536 -6.36 -2.29 5.94
C VAL A 536 -7.06 -3.64 5.71
N ASP A 537 -8.29 -3.64 5.19
CA ASP A 537 -8.98 -4.88 4.80
C ASP A 537 -8.23 -5.65 3.69
N MET A 538 -7.33 -5.00 2.94
CA MET A 538 -6.46 -5.63 1.93
C MET A 538 -5.45 -6.62 2.54
N LEU A 539 -5.12 -6.46 3.83
CA LEU A 539 -4.31 -7.40 4.62
C LEU A 539 -5.17 -8.48 5.32
N LYS A 540 -6.49 -8.30 5.40
CA LYS A 540 -7.40 -9.18 6.16
C LYS A 540 -8.16 -10.15 5.27
N PHE A 541 -8.65 -9.67 4.13
CA PHE A 541 -9.38 -10.47 3.16
C PHE A 541 -8.46 -11.55 2.56
N ALA A 542 -8.95 -12.79 2.47
CA ALA A 542 -8.21 -13.95 1.94
C ALA A 542 -6.76 -14.07 2.46
N LYS A 543 -6.54 -13.86 3.77
CA LYS A 543 -5.21 -13.85 4.42
C LYS A 543 -4.21 -12.84 3.82
N GLY A 544 -4.72 -11.70 3.37
CA GLY A 544 -3.93 -10.62 2.78
C GLY A 544 -3.53 -10.86 1.32
N TYR A 545 -4.19 -11.78 0.60
CA TYR A 545 -3.91 -12.16 -0.80
C TYR A 545 -3.51 -10.97 -1.68
N LEU A 546 -4.33 -9.91 -1.74
CA LEU A 546 -4.07 -8.76 -2.61
C LEU A 546 -2.84 -7.93 -2.18
N ALA A 547 -2.55 -7.82 -0.87
CA ALA A 547 -1.33 -7.18 -0.40
C ALA A 547 -0.07 -8.01 -0.72
N ARG A 548 -0.14 -9.33 -0.53
CA ARG A 548 0.94 -10.26 -0.88
C ARG A 548 1.22 -10.29 -2.38
N TYR A 549 0.17 -10.25 -3.21
CA TYR A 549 0.27 -10.10 -4.66
C TYR A 549 0.96 -8.78 -5.04
N ALA A 550 0.59 -7.67 -4.39
CA ALA A 550 1.17 -6.36 -4.67
C ALA A 550 2.67 -6.31 -4.34
N VAL A 551 3.09 -6.87 -3.20
CA VAL A 551 4.52 -7.07 -2.89
C VAL A 551 5.18 -7.97 -3.92
N GLY A 552 4.58 -9.13 -4.24
CA GLY A 552 5.11 -10.09 -5.20
C GLY A 552 5.33 -9.51 -6.61
N ARG A 553 4.44 -8.65 -7.11
CA ARG A 553 4.63 -7.94 -8.39
C ARG A 553 5.79 -6.93 -8.32
N LEU A 554 5.98 -6.20 -7.21
CA LEU A 554 7.14 -5.32 -7.06
C LEU A 554 8.46 -6.11 -7.10
N ILE A 555 8.57 -7.21 -6.35
CA ILE A 555 9.79 -8.03 -6.33
C ILE A 555 10.03 -8.71 -7.70
N GLN A 556 8.97 -9.19 -8.36
CA GLN A 556 9.02 -9.69 -9.74
C GLN A 556 9.54 -8.63 -10.74
N MET A 557 9.20 -7.37 -10.53
CA MET A 557 9.66 -6.24 -11.36
C MET A 557 11.03 -5.66 -10.94
N ASN A 558 11.75 -6.32 -10.03
CA ASN A 558 13.06 -5.92 -9.45
C ASN A 558 13.05 -4.63 -8.61
N TYR A 559 11.92 -4.28 -8.01
CA TYR A 559 11.86 -3.21 -7.01
C TYR A 559 12.20 -3.72 -5.61
N GLN A 560 13.01 -2.96 -4.88
CA GLN A 560 13.01 -2.98 -3.42
C GLN A 560 11.61 -2.59 -2.92
N SER A 561 11.17 -3.10 -1.78
CA SER A 561 9.80 -2.92 -1.30
C SER A 561 9.69 -2.96 0.22
N ARG A 562 8.82 -2.14 0.82
CA ARG A 562 8.35 -2.34 2.20
C ARG A 562 6.92 -1.84 2.37
N MET A 563 6.21 -2.34 3.37
CA MET A 563 4.82 -1.98 3.61
C MET A 563 4.54 -1.58 5.07
N GLY A 564 3.63 -0.64 5.25
CA GLY A 564 3.36 0.01 6.53
C GLY A 564 1.88 0.28 6.74
N MET A 565 1.43 0.17 7.99
CA MET A 565 0.10 0.62 8.43
C MET A 565 0.23 1.90 9.24
N MET A 566 -0.35 2.99 8.75
CA MET A 566 -0.29 4.32 9.38
C MET A 566 -1.69 4.79 9.78
N ALA A 567 -1.81 5.40 10.96
CA ALA A 567 -3.08 5.96 11.46
C ALA A 567 -3.10 7.48 11.34
N ALA A 568 -4.06 8.04 10.59
CA ALA A 568 -4.04 9.46 10.23
C ALA A 568 -4.05 10.45 11.42
N GLY A 569 -4.61 10.07 12.57
CA GLY A 569 -4.61 10.92 13.77
C GLY A 569 -3.22 11.10 14.41
N ALA A 570 -2.32 10.15 14.21
CA ALA A 570 -0.93 10.22 14.68
C ALA A 570 -0.08 11.28 13.94
N TYR A 571 -0.65 11.93 12.92
CA TYR A 571 -0.04 12.99 12.12
C TYR A 571 -0.86 14.30 12.18
N GLY A 572 -1.53 14.54 13.31
CA GLY A 572 -2.24 15.80 13.58
C GLY A 572 -3.64 15.90 12.98
N LEU A 573 -4.51 14.91 13.24
CA LEU A 573 -5.94 14.97 12.88
C LEU A 573 -6.87 14.36 13.93
N ALA A 574 -8.08 14.90 14.07
CA ALA A 574 -9.11 14.38 14.98
C ALA A 574 -9.86 13.13 14.45
N GLN A 575 -9.13 12.18 13.84
CA GLN A 575 -9.67 10.92 13.30
C GLN A 575 -8.76 9.70 13.51
N PHE A 576 -9.32 8.48 13.49
CA PHE A 576 -8.57 7.21 13.52
C PHE A 576 -8.69 6.44 12.19
N ARG A 577 -8.37 7.10 11.09
CA ARG A 577 -8.32 6.49 9.75
C ARG A 577 -6.99 5.76 9.56
N MET A 578 -6.96 4.46 9.85
CA MET A 578 -5.81 3.60 9.54
C MET A 578 -5.81 3.22 8.04
N ARG A 579 -4.62 3.18 7.44
CA ARG A 579 -4.37 2.84 6.04
C ARG A 579 -3.12 2.00 5.84
N PHE A 580 -3.16 1.19 4.80
CA PHE A 580 -2.05 0.40 4.29
C PHE A 580 -1.32 1.21 3.21
N PHE A 581 0.01 1.21 3.27
CA PHE A 581 0.89 1.83 2.30
C PHE A 581 1.96 0.84 1.87
N LEU A 582 2.19 0.73 0.56
CA LEU A 582 3.24 -0.09 -0.03
C LEU A 582 4.19 0.84 -0.78
N CYS A 583 5.44 0.92 -0.30
CA CYS A 583 6.52 1.64 -0.94
C CYS A 583 7.32 0.68 -1.83
N GLY A 584 7.64 1.10 -3.04
CA GLY A 584 8.61 0.45 -3.91
C GLY A 584 9.68 1.44 -4.37
N ALA A 585 10.91 0.98 -4.54
CA ALA A 585 12.02 1.74 -5.12
C ALA A 585 12.81 0.87 -6.11
N LEU A 586 13.33 1.44 -7.19
CA LEU A 586 14.29 0.73 -8.06
C LEU A 586 15.56 0.37 -7.29
N SER A 587 16.38 -0.51 -7.85
CA SER A 587 17.61 -0.99 -7.19
C SER A 587 18.70 0.06 -7.04
N SER A 588 18.73 1.05 -7.93
CA SER A 588 19.65 2.20 -7.90
C SER A 588 19.19 3.32 -6.96
N GLU A 589 18.08 3.13 -6.24
CA GLU A 589 17.39 4.15 -5.44
C GLU A 589 17.35 3.75 -3.96
N THR A 590 17.15 4.70 -3.06
CA THR A 590 17.05 4.40 -1.61
C THR A 590 15.61 3.99 -1.28
N LEU A 591 15.37 2.86 -0.61
CA LEU A 591 14.00 2.46 -0.24
C LEU A 591 13.45 3.39 0.87
N PRO A 592 12.33 4.12 0.65
CA PRO A 592 11.80 5.07 1.64
C PRO A 592 11.48 4.46 3.00
N GLN A 593 11.82 5.17 4.07
CA GLN A 593 11.50 4.84 5.46
C GLN A 593 10.06 5.29 5.79
N PHE A 594 9.39 4.67 6.77
CA PHE A 594 8.11 5.19 7.25
C PHE A 594 8.31 6.27 8.34
N PRO A 595 7.65 7.43 8.24
CA PRO A 595 7.74 8.47 9.26
C PRO A 595 6.99 8.03 10.52
N LEU A 596 7.64 8.16 11.68
CA LEU A 596 7.04 7.85 12.97
C LEU A 596 5.91 8.83 13.36
N PRO A 597 4.99 8.42 14.26
CA PRO A 597 3.98 9.29 14.84
C PRO A 597 4.53 10.63 15.38
N THR A 598 3.78 11.71 15.19
CA THR A 598 4.07 13.01 15.82
C THR A 598 3.09 13.36 16.93
N HIS A 599 1.89 12.78 16.91
CA HIS A 599 0.81 13.04 17.86
C HIS A 599 0.40 11.76 18.61
N ASP A 600 -0.04 11.92 19.86
CA ASP A 600 -0.85 10.91 20.55
C ASP A 600 -2.15 10.65 19.76
N VAL A 601 -2.72 9.45 19.90
CA VAL A 601 -3.91 9.05 19.15
C VAL A 601 -4.83 8.11 19.94
N VAL A 602 -6.14 8.35 19.87
CA VAL A 602 -7.13 7.41 20.42
C VAL A 602 -7.24 6.19 19.48
N VAL A 603 -6.45 5.15 19.76
CA VAL A 603 -6.44 3.88 19.02
C VAL A 603 -7.84 3.26 19.01
N ARG A 604 -8.37 2.95 17.82
CA ARG A 604 -9.75 2.46 17.62
C ARG A 604 -9.84 1.36 16.55
N GLY A 605 -9.54 0.13 16.94
CA GLY A 605 -9.75 -1.07 16.12
C GLY A 605 -8.51 -1.96 16.04
N ASN A 606 -8.70 -3.16 15.48
CA ASN A 606 -7.70 -4.21 15.53
C ASN A 606 -6.80 -4.20 14.28
N VAL A 607 -5.50 -4.12 14.50
CA VAL A 607 -4.46 -4.54 13.54
C VAL A 607 -4.63 -6.05 13.27
N PRO A 608 -4.37 -6.57 12.04
CA PRO A 608 -4.29 -8.01 11.85
C PRO A 608 -2.97 -8.54 12.41
N VAL A 609 -3.04 -9.48 13.36
CA VAL A 609 -1.88 -10.03 14.11
C VAL A 609 -0.75 -10.50 13.19
N GLU A 610 -1.08 -11.22 12.12
CA GLU A 610 -0.13 -11.68 11.09
C GLU A 610 0.71 -10.56 10.44
N PHE A 611 0.25 -9.31 10.52
CA PHE A 611 0.93 -8.14 9.96
C PHE A 611 1.31 -7.09 11.00
N GLU A 612 1.28 -7.41 12.30
CA GLU A 612 1.48 -6.43 13.39
C GLU A 612 2.84 -5.72 13.31
N GLY A 613 3.91 -6.44 12.97
CA GLY A 613 5.26 -5.89 12.70
C GLY A 613 5.39 -4.99 11.46
N ASN A 614 4.27 -4.62 10.82
CA ASN A 614 4.20 -3.60 9.76
C ASN A 614 3.47 -2.32 10.27
N THR A 615 3.15 -2.22 11.56
CA THR A 615 2.44 -1.07 12.15
C THR A 615 3.41 0.06 12.46
N VAL A 616 3.24 1.23 11.83
CA VAL A 616 4.13 2.39 12.01
C VAL A 616 3.84 3.05 13.37
N ALA A 617 4.62 2.65 14.37
CA ALA A 617 4.51 3.08 15.77
C ALA A 617 5.89 3.03 16.47
N TYR A 618 5.99 3.62 17.65
CA TYR A 618 7.18 3.50 18.51
C TYR A 618 7.17 2.20 19.32
N ASN A 619 8.36 1.67 19.61
CA ASN A 619 8.55 0.46 20.41
C ASN A 619 8.01 0.62 21.85
N VAL A 620 7.41 -0.45 22.38
CA VAL A 620 6.80 -0.47 23.71
C VAL A 620 7.87 -0.26 24.79
N GLY A 621 7.74 0.82 25.56
CA GLY A 621 8.66 1.19 26.64
C GLY A 621 9.56 2.39 26.34
N HIS A 622 9.64 2.85 25.08
CA HIS A 622 10.32 4.11 24.76
C HIS A 622 9.52 5.32 25.31
N THR A 623 10.20 6.23 26.00
CA THR A 623 9.57 7.46 26.52
C THR A 623 9.66 8.55 25.44
N VAL A 624 8.60 8.69 24.65
CA VAL A 624 8.54 9.61 23.50
C VAL A 624 7.65 10.81 23.81
N LYS A 625 8.12 12.01 23.44
CA LYS A 625 7.37 13.26 23.59
C LYS A 625 6.58 13.58 22.31
N LEU A 626 5.35 13.07 22.23
CA LEU A 626 4.39 13.38 21.17
C LEU A 626 3.61 14.68 21.45
N GLU A 627 3.03 15.26 20.42
CA GLU A 627 2.06 16.36 20.50
C GLU A 627 0.68 15.83 20.93
N ASP A 628 -0.15 16.69 21.55
CA ASP A 628 -1.47 16.31 22.06
C ASP A 628 -2.44 15.90 20.94
N LYS A 629 -3.22 14.83 21.16
CA LYS A 629 -4.28 14.39 20.24
C LYS A 629 -5.30 15.50 19.96
N LEU A 630 -5.52 15.81 18.68
CA LEU A 630 -6.57 16.74 18.26
C LEU A 630 -7.98 16.14 18.45
N LEU A 631 -8.93 16.98 18.86
CA LEU A 631 -10.34 16.66 19.04
C LEU A 631 -11.20 17.52 18.09
N LEU A 632 -12.50 17.24 17.98
CA LEU A 632 -13.38 17.93 17.04
C LEU A 632 -13.40 19.45 17.24
N LYS A 633 -13.33 19.94 18.48
CA LYS A 633 -13.19 21.38 18.80
C LYS A 633 -12.01 22.01 18.04
N ASP A 634 -10.87 21.34 18.00
CA ASP A 634 -9.62 21.88 17.51
C ASP A 634 -9.61 22.03 15.99
N VAL A 635 -10.53 21.34 15.32
CA VAL A 635 -10.66 21.27 13.87
C VAL A 635 -11.75 22.22 13.33
N ILE A 636 -12.82 22.50 14.07
CA ILE A 636 -14.01 23.21 13.51
C ILE A 636 -14.60 24.36 14.36
N SER A 637 -14.05 24.72 15.53
CA SER A 637 -14.66 25.72 16.43
C SER A 637 -14.71 27.15 15.87
N ASP A 638 -13.83 27.52 14.96
CA ASP A 638 -13.75 28.81 14.27
C ASP A 638 -14.70 28.95 13.06
N LEU A 639 -15.47 27.90 12.71
CA LEU A 639 -16.35 27.94 11.54
C LEU A 639 -17.70 28.61 11.84
N PRO A 640 -18.24 29.41 10.90
CA PRO A 640 -19.53 30.08 11.06
C PRO A 640 -20.69 29.10 11.18
N ALA A 641 -21.75 29.52 11.88
CA ALA A 641 -22.98 28.75 11.98
C ALA A 641 -23.78 28.77 10.67
N ILE A 642 -24.27 27.60 10.24
CA ILE A 642 -25.01 27.42 8.98
C ILE A 642 -26.24 26.53 9.18
N ALA A 643 -27.26 26.72 8.34
CA ALA A 643 -28.48 25.92 8.33
C ALA A 643 -28.32 24.60 7.54
N ASN A 644 -29.21 23.63 7.76
CA ASN A 644 -29.33 22.43 6.92
C ASN A 644 -29.57 22.77 5.43
N SER A 645 -30.21 23.90 5.14
CA SER A 645 -30.51 24.38 3.79
C SER A 645 -29.44 25.30 3.19
N GLU A 646 -28.25 25.39 3.77
CA GLU A 646 -27.14 26.13 3.16
C GLU A 646 -26.66 25.44 1.88
N VAL A 647 -26.34 26.25 0.86
CA VAL A 647 -25.97 25.79 -0.50
C VAL A 647 -24.88 26.65 -1.15
N ARG A 648 -24.36 27.67 -0.45
CA ARG A 648 -23.30 28.53 -0.97
C ARG A 648 -21.94 27.82 -0.91
N ASP A 649 -21.32 27.68 -2.09
CA ASP A 649 -19.95 27.19 -2.23
C ASP A 649 -18.90 28.15 -1.62
N GLU A 650 -19.25 29.42 -1.40
CA GLU A 650 -18.37 30.47 -0.87
C GLU A 650 -19.11 31.33 0.16
N ILE A 651 -18.54 31.43 1.37
CA ILE A 651 -18.99 32.32 2.44
C ILE A 651 -17.78 33.01 3.11
N PRO A 652 -17.95 34.13 3.83
CA PRO A 652 -16.88 34.68 4.67
C PRO A 652 -16.73 33.89 5.98
N TYR A 653 -15.53 33.90 6.56
CA TYR A 653 -15.35 33.64 7.98
C TYR A 653 -15.92 34.81 8.82
N ASP A 654 -16.57 34.49 9.94
CA ASP A 654 -16.96 35.43 11.00
C ASP A 654 -15.92 35.50 12.13
N LYS A 655 -15.11 34.46 12.31
CA LYS A 655 -14.06 34.35 13.35
C LYS A 655 -12.62 34.28 12.81
N ASN A 656 -11.68 34.66 13.67
CA ASN A 656 -10.27 34.29 13.58
C ASN A 656 -10.07 32.82 14.01
N PRO A 657 -8.98 32.15 13.59
CA PRO A 657 -8.66 30.80 14.06
C PRO A 657 -8.33 30.80 15.57
N GLU A 658 -8.85 29.82 16.29
CA GLU A 658 -8.74 29.67 17.75
C GLU A 658 -7.62 28.71 18.16
N THR A 659 -7.20 27.79 17.27
CA THR A 659 -6.19 26.74 17.55
C THR A 659 -5.01 26.72 16.56
N PRO A 660 -3.86 26.11 16.90
CA PRO A 660 -2.73 25.93 15.97
C PRO A 660 -3.11 25.18 14.68
N PHE A 661 -3.99 24.18 14.78
CA PHE A 661 -4.54 23.50 13.61
C PHE A 661 -5.32 24.46 12.71
N GLN A 662 -6.24 25.25 13.28
CA GLN A 662 -7.03 26.22 12.52
C GLN A 662 -6.18 27.34 11.91
N GLN A 663 -5.10 27.74 12.60
CA GLN A 663 -4.12 28.70 12.07
C GLN A 663 -3.38 28.12 10.86
N PHE A 664 -2.89 26.88 10.96
CA PHE A 664 -2.18 26.21 9.86
C PHE A 664 -3.08 25.94 8.65
N ILE A 665 -4.29 25.40 8.87
CA ILE A 665 -5.19 24.97 7.80
C ILE A 665 -5.77 26.15 6.99
N ARG A 666 -5.82 27.35 7.59
CA ARG A 666 -6.27 28.62 6.98
C ARG A 666 -5.17 29.44 6.29
N LEU A 667 -3.90 29.00 6.34
CA LEU A 667 -2.82 29.64 5.56
C LEU A 667 -3.16 29.59 4.06
N ARG A 668 -2.78 30.61 3.30
CA ARG A 668 -2.99 30.70 1.84
C ARG A 668 -1.84 30.07 1.04
N LYS A 669 -2.07 29.62 -0.21
CA LYS A 669 -1.02 29.03 -1.10
C LYS A 669 0.19 29.96 -1.31
N ASP A 670 0.06 31.30 -1.22
CA ASP A 670 1.18 32.25 -1.21
C ASP A 670 1.94 32.28 0.13
N GLU A 671 1.22 32.28 1.26
CA GLU A 671 1.77 32.24 2.62
C GLU A 671 2.43 30.89 3.00
N LYS A 672 2.06 29.81 2.30
CA LYS A 672 2.65 28.46 2.35
C LYS A 672 3.88 28.28 1.46
N LEU A 673 4.24 29.27 0.65
CA LEU A 673 5.31 29.19 -0.35
C LEU A 673 6.36 30.31 -0.18
N GLY A 674 6.51 30.81 1.06
CA GLY A 674 7.43 31.90 1.44
C GLY A 674 7.23 33.25 0.72
N SER A 675 6.20 33.38 -0.12
CA SER A 675 6.13 34.43 -1.14
C SER A 675 5.52 35.73 -0.60
N SER A 676 6.33 36.50 0.14
CA SER A 676 5.98 37.82 0.69
C SER A 676 5.81 38.93 -0.37
N LYS A 677 4.89 38.72 -1.33
CA LYS A 677 4.40 39.77 -2.23
C LYS A 677 3.13 40.35 -1.60
N ASN A 678 3.05 41.69 -1.54
CA ASN A 678 1.92 42.41 -0.94
C ASN A 678 0.60 42.24 -1.73
N SER A 679 -0.03 41.06 -1.63
CA SER A 679 -1.34 40.77 -2.20
C SER A 679 -2.41 41.55 -1.43
N LYS A 680 -3.01 42.57 -2.06
CA LYS A 680 -3.96 43.51 -1.43
C LYS A 680 -5.16 42.80 -0.81
N SER A 681 -5.09 42.54 0.50
CA SER A 681 -6.20 42.36 1.45
C SER A 681 -7.50 41.73 0.91
N LYS A 682 -7.39 40.60 0.19
CA LYS A 682 -8.58 39.74 -0.03
C LYS A 682 -8.90 39.09 1.31
N LYS A 683 -10.12 39.30 1.82
CA LYS A 683 -10.60 38.58 3.00
C LYS A 683 -10.54 37.07 2.74
N PRO A 684 -10.15 36.24 3.72
CA PRO A 684 -10.15 34.79 3.53
C PRO A 684 -11.57 34.31 3.22
N VAL A 685 -11.72 33.56 2.13
CA VAL A 685 -12.96 32.92 1.72
C VAL A 685 -13.00 31.53 2.30
N LEU A 686 -14.17 31.11 2.78
CA LEU A 686 -14.43 29.78 3.29
C LEU A 686 -15.20 29.01 2.20
N TYR A 687 -14.51 28.05 1.57
CA TYR A 687 -15.08 27.21 0.51
C TYR A 687 -15.84 26.00 1.08
N ASP A 688 -16.89 25.56 0.40
CA ASP A 688 -17.58 24.28 0.65
C ASP A 688 -18.18 24.10 2.06
N HIS A 689 -18.39 25.18 2.84
CA HIS A 689 -19.01 25.08 4.17
C HIS A 689 -20.54 25.04 4.08
N HIS A 690 -21.04 23.98 3.46
CA HIS A 690 -22.46 23.64 3.41
C HIS A 690 -22.67 22.13 3.68
N PRO A 691 -23.81 21.72 4.30
CA PRO A 691 -24.07 20.32 4.62
C PRO A 691 -24.69 19.56 3.45
N LEU A 692 -24.89 18.25 3.63
CA LEU A 692 -25.94 17.53 2.91
C LEU A 692 -27.29 18.04 3.40
N ASN A 693 -28.00 18.78 2.54
CA ASN A 693 -29.37 19.23 2.81
C ASN A 693 -30.29 18.01 2.98
N LEU A 694 -30.66 17.73 4.24
CA LEU A 694 -31.51 16.60 4.60
C LEU A 694 -32.94 16.81 4.10
N ASN A 695 -33.60 15.70 3.75
CA ASN A 695 -35.05 15.71 3.52
C ASN A 695 -35.81 16.07 4.82
N LYS A 696 -37.07 16.51 4.69
CA LYS A 696 -37.89 16.97 5.83
C LYS A 696 -37.94 15.97 7.00
N ASP A 697 -38.10 14.68 6.70
CA ASP A 697 -38.21 13.64 7.73
C ASP A 697 -36.93 13.50 8.54
N ASP A 698 -35.78 13.44 7.86
CA ASP A 698 -34.48 13.29 8.51
C ASP A 698 -34.02 14.59 9.19
N TYR A 699 -34.40 15.75 8.67
CA TYR A 699 -34.19 17.03 9.36
C TYR A 699 -34.99 17.11 10.67
N GLN A 700 -36.27 16.71 10.67
CA GLN A 700 -37.11 16.64 11.89
C GLN A 700 -36.54 15.66 12.93
N ARG A 701 -36.02 14.50 12.48
CA ARG A 701 -35.27 13.56 13.34
C ARG A 701 -34.02 14.21 13.94
N VAL A 702 -33.19 14.87 13.13
CA VAL A 702 -31.96 15.55 13.60
C VAL A 702 -32.28 16.66 14.61
N CYS A 703 -33.33 17.45 14.40
CA CYS A 703 -33.81 18.45 15.35
C CYS A 703 -34.28 17.82 16.68
N SER A 704 -34.69 16.56 16.66
CA SER A 704 -35.15 15.80 17.83
C SER A 704 -34.01 15.12 18.60
N VAL A 705 -32.76 15.10 18.08
CA VAL A 705 -31.60 14.53 18.79
C VAL A 705 -31.08 15.54 19.83
N PRO A 706 -31.01 15.20 21.12
CA PRO A 706 -30.53 16.11 22.17
C PRO A 706 -29.14 16.72 21.88
N LYS A 707 -28.93 17.96 22.33
CA LYS A 707 -27.64 18.66 22.18
C LYS A 707 -26.70 18.36 23.35
N ARG A 708 -26.30 17.09 23.48
CA ARG A 708 -25.31 16.59 24.45
C ARG A 708 -24.44 15.49 23.85
N LYS A 709 -23.30 15.22 24.49
CA LYS A 709 -22.41 14.10 24.17
C LYS A 709 -23.15 12.76 24.17
N GLY A 710 -22.81 11.90 23.20
CA GLY A 710 -23.40 10.56 23.03
C GLY A 710 -24.87 10.53 22.60
N ALA A 711 -25.50 11.68 22.31
CA ALA A 711 -26.90 11.72 21.90
C ALA A 711 -27.12 11.03 20.54
N ASN A 712 -28.18 10.23 20.41
CA ASN A 712 -28.47 9.45 19.21
C ASN A 712 -29.95 9.06 19.12
N PHE A 713 -30.35 8.24 18.13
CA PHE A 713 -31.75 7.82 17.95
C PHE A 713 -32.38 7.15 19.19
N ARG A 714 -31.58 6.56 20.09
CA ARG A 714 -32.04 5.97 21.36
C ARG A 714 -32.62 6.97 22.35
N ASP A 715 -32.40 8.27 22.12
CA ASP A 715 -32.99 9.35 22.92
C ASP A 715 -34.38 9.79 22.41
N PHE A 716 -34.88 9.21 21.31
CA PHE A 716 -36.21 9.50 20.79
C PHE A 716 -37.32 8.90 21.67
N PRO A 717 -38.48 9.58 21.82
CA PRO A 717 -39.66 9.02 22.47
C PRO A 717 -40.08 7.65 21.89
N GLY A 718 -40.43 6.73 22.79
CA GLY A 718 -40.80 5.36 22.45
C GLY A 718 -39.63 4.39 22.28
N VAL A 719 -38.38 4.84 22.36
CA VAL A 719 -37.22 3.93 22.34
C VAL A 719 -36.83 3.50 23.76
N VAL A 720 -36.65 2.19 23.97
CA VAL A 720 -36.26 1.60 25.26
C VAL A 720 -35.05 0.67 25.05
N VAL A 721 -34.02 0.78 25.87
CA VAL A 721 -32.87 -0.14 25.85
C VAL A 721 -33.09 -1.24 26.89
N GLY A 722 -33.17 -2.48 26.43
CA GLY A 722 -33.40 -3.66 27.25
C GLY A 722 -32.11 -4.34 27.76
N PRO A 723 -32.25 -5.50 28.44
CA PRO A 723 -31.13 -6.36 28.78
C PRO A 723 -30.27 -6.69 27.55
N GLY A 724 -28.95 -6.78 27.73
CA GLY A 724 -28.02 -7.02 26.62
C GLY A 724 -27.77 -5.81 25.70
N ASN A 725 -28.21 -4.60 26.09
CA ASN A 725 -28.03 -3.35 25.33
C ASN A 725 -28.79 -3.34 23.96
N VAL A 726 -29.80 -4.20 23.80
CA VAL A 726 -30.66 -4.26 22.62
C VAL A 726 -31.77 -3.18 22.70
N VAL A 727 -32.18 -2.64 21.56
CA VAL A 727 -33.26 -1.64 21.47
C VAL A 727 -34.62 -2.31 21.23
N HIS A 728 -35.63 -1.85 21.96
CA HIS A 728 -37.04 -2.19 21.80
C HIS A 728 -37.88 -0.92 21.63
N MET A 729 -39.10 -1.08 21.10
CA MET A 729 -40.07 0.00 20.95
C MET A 729 -41.20 -0.14 21.98
N ASP A 730 -41.50 0.96 22.69
CA ASP A 730 -42.74 1.14 23.45
C ASP A 730 -43.77 1.78 22.51
N GLU A 731 -44.65 0.96 21.94
CA GLU A 731 -45.67 1.39 20.98
C GLU A 731 -46.59 2.48 21.55
N SER A 732 -46.82 2.49 22.87
CA SER A 732 -47.67 3.48 23.55
C SER A 732 -47.11 4.90 23.54
N ARG A 733 -45.82 5.06 23.21
CA ARG A 733 -45.11 6.35 23.12
C ARG A 733 -44.64 6.69 21.71
N SER A 734 -45.20 6.04 20.69
CA SER A 734 -44.86 6.25 19.29
C SER A 734 -45.15 7.69 18.85
N VAL A 735 -44.11 8.40 18.42
CA VAL A 735 -44.23 9.76 17.84
C VAL A 735 -44.10 9.68 16.33
N TYR A 736 -44.95 10.43 15.62
CA TYR A 736 -44.97 10.53 14.16
C TYR A 736 -44.51 11.91 13.70
N LEU A 737 -43.91 11.93 12.51
CA LEU A 737 -43.47 13.14 11.80
C LEU A 737 -44.63 13.80 11.06
N GLU A 738 -44.43 15.03 10.58
CA GLU A 738 -45.43 15.74 9.75
C GLU A 738 -45.83 14.97 8.48
N SER A 739 -44.97 14.06 8.00
CA SER A 739 -45.22 13.18 6.86
C SER A 739 -46.01 11.90 7.19
N GLY A 740 -46.47 11.74 8.44
CA GLY A 740 -47.17 10.55 8.93
C GLY A 740 -46.27 9.33 9.17
N LYS A 741 -44.97 9.44 8.93
CA LYS A 741 -43.99 8.36 9.21
C LYS A 741 -43.57 8.39 10.68
N SER A 742 -43.15 7.25 11.23
CA SER A 742 -42.52 7.19 12.56
C SER A 742 -41.30 8.10 12.66
N LEU A 743 -41.16 8.79 13.80
CA LEU A 743 -39.94 9.49 14.20
C LEU A 743 -38.76 8.52 14.22
N VAL A 744 -38.94 7.36 14.88
CA VAL A 744 -37.92 6.30 14.97
C VAL A 744 -37.93 5.42 13.71
N PRO A 745 -36.84 5.36 12.92
CA PRO A 745 -36.79 4.50 11.73
C PRO A 745 -36.64 3.02 12.12
N TYR A 746 -37.44 2.15 11.51
CA TYR A 746 -37.38 0.70 11.75
C TYR A 746 -35.98 0.09 11.51
N TYR A 747 -35.23 0.60 10.52
CA TYR A 747 -33.86 0.12 10.27
C TYR A 747 -32.89 0.46 11.41
N ALA A 748 -33.13 1.52 12.19
CA ALA A 748 -32.24 1.95 13.28
C ALA A 748 -32.39 1.02 14.49
N VAL A 749 -33.63 0.65 14.83
CA VAL A 749 -33.98 -0.34 15.85
C VAL A 749 -33.32 -1.70 15.60
N ASN A 750 -33.17 -2.09 14.33
CA ASN A 750 -32.57 -3.36 13.93
C ASN A 750 -31.06 -3.26 13.59
N PHE A 751 -30.43 -2.09 13.69
CA PHE A 751 -29.05 -1.91 13.22
C PHE A 751 -28.02 -2.51 14.19
N VAL A 752 -27.23 -3.48 13.69
CA VAL A 752 -26.32 -4.32 14.49
C VAL A 752 -27.08 -5.01 15.63
N ASP A 753 -28.14 -5.75 15.25
CA ASP A 753 -29.00 -6.50 16.15
C ASP A 753 -29.58 -5.63 17.29
N GLY A 754 -29.84 -4.36 16.97
CA GLY A 754 -30.32 -3.33 17.89
C GLY A 754 -29.30 -2.80 18.91
N THR A 755 -28.06 -3.33 18.93
CA THR A 755 -27.01 -2.95 19.88
C THR A 755 -26.31 -1.62 19.55
N SER A 756 -26.52 -1.08 18.34
CA SER A 756 -25.84 0.11 17.86
C SER A 756 -26.33 1.42 18.50
N THR A 757 -25.41 2.37 18.68
CA THR A 757 -25.65 3.77 19.04
C THR A 757 -25.40 4.75 17.89
N LYS A 758 -25.05 4.26 16.69
CA LYS A 758 -24.63 5.09 15.55
C LYS A 758 -25.76 5.86 14.84
N PRO A 759 -26.98 5.32 14.62
CA PRO A 759 -28.02 6.03 13.88
C PRO A 759 -28.40 7.36 14.53
N PHE A 760 -28.45 8.43 13.73
CA PHE A 760 -28.70 9.80 14.16
C PHE A 760 -27.80 10.25 15.32
N GLY A 761 -26.56 9.75 15.38
CA GLY A 761 -25.60 10.13 16.41
C GLY A 761 -25.10 11.57 16.23
N ARG A 762 -25.08 12.32 17.33
CA ARG A 762 -24.48 13.65 17.44
C ARG A 762 -23.08 13.56 18.04
N LEU A 763 -22.12 14.15 17.34
CA LEU A 763 -20.73 14.27 17.79
C LEU A 763 -20.62 15.30 18.92
N TRP A 764 -19.54 15.23 19.71
CA TRP A 764 -19.21 16.25 20.70
C TRP A 764 -17.80 16.83 20.54
N TRP A 765 -17.58 17.98 21.17
CA TRP A 765 -16.38 18.80 21.04
C TRP A 765 -15.08 18.11 21.47
N ASP A 766 -15.16 17.17 22.40
CA ASP A 766 -14.05 16.40 22.97
C ASP A 766 -13.96 14.96 22.39
N GLU A 767 -14.51 14.75 21.19
CA GLU A 767 -14.51 13.46 20.49
C GLU A 767 -13.68 13.51 19.19
N THR A 768 -13.31 12.33 18.69
CA THR A 768 -12.72 12.14 17.35
C THR A 768 -13.69 11.38 16.45
N VAL A 769 -13.74 11.76 15.17
CA VAL A 769 -14.53 11.06 14.14
C VAL A 769 -13.75 9.80 13.71
N PRO A 770 -14.27 8.56 13.88
CA PRO A 770 -13.46 7.36 13.65
C PRO A 770 -12.82 7.32 12.25
N THR A 771 -13.64 7.48 11.22
CA THR A 771 -13.22 7.58 9.82
C THR A 771 -14.20 8.50 9.10
N VAL A 772 -13.73 9.55 8.42
CA VAL A 772 -14.58 10.30 7.47
C VAL A 772 -14.88 9.40 6.27
N VAL A 773 -16.12 9.37 5.82
CA VAL A 773 -16.59 8.49 4.73
C VAL A 773 -17.30 9.28 3.63
N THR A 774 -17.53 8.62 2.49
CA THR A 774 -18.08 9.20 1.25
C THR A 774 -19.54 9.65 1.30
N ARG A 775 -20.22 9.45 2.44
CA ARG A 775 -21.66 9.67 2.62
C ARG A 775 -21.90 10.50 3.87
N ALA A 776 -22.87 11.41 3.79
CA ALA A 776 -23.19 12.33 4.89
C ALA A 776 -24.55 12.04 5.54
N GLU A 777 -25.30 11.05 5.06
CA GLU A 777 -26.58 10.64 5.62
C GLU A 777 -26.42 10.15 7.08
N PRO A 778 -27.24 10.62 8.05
CA PRO A 778 -27.09 10.29 9.48
C PRO A 778 -27.57 8.88 9.85
N HIS A 779 -27.98 8.06 8.87
CA HIS A 779 -28.76 6.84 9.09
C HIS A 779 -28.02 5.73 9.85
N ASN A 780 -26.69 5.65 9.76
CA ASN A 780 -25.89 4.58 10.37
C ASN A 780 -24.53 5.04 10.90
N GLN A 781 -24.38 6.35 11.14
CA GLN A 781 -23.13 6.99 11.57
C GLN A 781 -23.36 8.22 12.46
N VAL A 782 -22.40 8.48 13.35
CA VAL A 782 -22.37 9.65 14.23
C VAL A 782 -21.76 10.81 13.44
N ILE A 783 -22.60 11.75 12.99
CA ILE A 783 -22.21 12.83 12.06
C ILE A 783 -23.01 14.13 12.24
N ILE A 784 -23.96 14.19 13.19
CA ILE A 784 -24.69 15.43 13.48
C ILE A 784 -23.75 16.40 14.24
N HIS A 785 -23.74 17.67 13.84
CA HIS A 785 -22.88 18.72 14.42
C HIS A 785 -23.21 18.93 15.93
N PRO A 786 -22.22 19.20 16.81
CA PRO A 786 -22.43 19.24 18.26
C PRO A 786 -23.54 20.18 18.75
N GLN A 787 -23.76 21.32 18.08
CA GLN A 787 -24.73 22.35 18.53
C GLN A 787 -25.74 22.78 17.46
N GLN A 788 -25.57 22.35 16.21
CA GLN A 788 -26.38 22.79 15.06
C GLN A 788 -27.17 21.58 14.53
N ASP A 789 -28.38 21.80 14.03
CA ASP A 789 -29.30 20.70 13.67
C ASP A 789 -29.15 20.32 12.20
N ARG A 790 -27.92 19.89 11.89
CA ARG A 790 -27.45 19.46 10.57
C ARG A 790 -26.36 18.41 10.74
N VAL A 791 -26.05 17.71 9.66
CA VAL A 791 -24.82 16.92 9.58
C VAL A 791 -23.58 17.82 9.42
N LEU A 792 -22.39 17.28 9.63
CA LEU A 792 -21.14 17.98 9.34
C LEU A 792 -21.08 18.42 7.86
N SER A 793 -20.58 19.63 7.60
CA SER A 793 -20.40 20.20 6.27
C SER A 793 -19.31 19.49 5.47
N ILE A 794 -19.26 19.72 4.15
CA ILE A 794 -18.14 19.21 3.33
C ILE A 794 -16.82 19.75 3.87
N ARG A 795 -16.72 21.05 4.18
CA ARG A 795 -15.51 21.68 4.73
C ARG A 795 -15.10 21.14 6.09
N GLU A 796 -16.04 20.87 6.99
CA GLU A 796 -15.76 20.23 8.29
C GLU A 796 -15.16 18.83 8.10
N ASN A 797 -15.67 18.05 7.14
CA ASN A 797 -15.11 16.75 6.77
C ASN A 797 -13.75 16.88 6.04
N ALA A 798 -13.56 17.94 5.24
CA ALA A 798 -12.30 18.20 4.53
C ALA A 798 -11.18 18.54 5.52
N ARG A 799 -11.44 19.41 6.50
CA ARG A 799 -10.50 19.67 7.60
C ARG A 799 -10.22 18.41 8.43
N LEU A 800 -11.19 17.53 8.65
CA LEU A 800 -10.97 16.23 9.30
C LEU A 800 -10.07 15.26 8.47
N GLN A 801 -9.87 15.48 7.17
CA GLN A 801 -8.81 14.85 6.35
C GLN A 801 -7.54 15.70 6.21
N GLY A 802 -7.50 16.90 6.81
CA GLY A 802 -6.39 17.85 6.71
C GLY A 802 -6.28 18.55 5.37
N PHE A 803 -7.34 18.63 4.57
CA PHE A 803 -7.36 19.51 3.40
C PHE A 803 -7.19 20.96 3.83
N PRO A 804 -6.27 21.73 3.20
CA PRO A 804 -6.22 23.17 3.36
C PRO A 804 -7.56 23.85 3.05
N ASP A 805 -7.87 24.94 3.75
CA ASP A 805 -9.13 25.65 3.56
C ASP A 805 -9.22 26.41 2.23
N ASP A 806 -8.09 26.68 1.58
CA ASP A 806 -8.02 27.19 0.20
C ASP A 806 -8.17 26.10 -0.87
N TYR A 807 -8.23 24.83 -0.50
CA TYR A 807 -8.42 23.71 -1.44
C TYR A 807 -9.90 23.57 -1.84
N LYS A 808 -10.29 24.02 -3.04
CA LYS A 808 -11.70 24.10 -3.46
C LYS A 808 -12.21 22.83 -4.14
N LEU A 809 -13.43 22.39 -3.81
CA LEU A 809 -14.05 21.19 -4.39
C LEU A 809 -15.17 21.52 -5.40
N PHE A 810 -15.34 20.65 -6.40
CA PHE A 810 -16.32 20.82 -7.48
C PHE A 810 -17.32 19.63 -7.58
N GLY A 811 -18.42 19.88 -8.27
CA GLY A 811 -19.52 18.94 -8.48
C GLY A 811 -20.64 19.02 -7.41
N PRO A 812 -21.70 18.21 -7.54
CA PRO A 812 -22.82 18.20 -6.59
C PRO A 812 -22.38 17.87 -5.15
N THR A 813 -23.15 18.32 -4.16
CA THR A 813 -22.89 18.11 -2.72
C THR A 813 -22.42 16.69 -2.36
N LYS A 814 -23.10 15.65 -2.86
CA LYS A 814 -22.71 14.25 -2.62
C LYS A 814 -21.37 13.86 -3.26
N GLN A 815 -21.04 14.42 -4.42
CA GLN A 815 -19.75 14.19 -5.09
C GLN A 815 -18.60 14.88 -4.34
N LYS A 816 -18.84 16.05 -3.72
CA LYS A 816 -17.86 16.68 -2.83
C LYS A 816 -17.60 15.83 -1.58
N TYR A 817 -18.63 15.23 -0.96
CA TYR A 817 -18.44 14.24 0.12
C TYR A 817 -17.71 12.97 -0.33
N ILE A 818 -17.99 12.45 -1.53
CA ILE A 818 -17.27 11.29 -2.08
C ILE A 818 -15.78 11.59 -2.23
N GLN A 819 -15.42 12.75 -2.79
CA GLN A 819 -14.04 13.21 -2.94
C GLN A 819 -13.29 13.24 -1.60
N VAL A 820 -13.88 13.85 -0.57
CA VAL A 820 -13.28 13.94 0.78
C VAL A 820 -13.22 12.57 1.48
N GLY A 821 -14.26 11.75 1.34
CA GLY A 821 -14.32 10.44 2.00
C GLY A 821 -13.36 9.39 1.41
N ASN A 822 -13.08 9.47 0.11
CA ASN A 822 -12.09 8.63 -0.57
C ASN A 822 -10.65 9.05 -0.27
N ALA A 823 -10.40 10.35 -0.08
CA ALA A 823 -9.07 10.93 0.06
C ALA A 823 -8.13 10.20 1.06
N VAL A 824 -6.84 10.17 0.71
CA VAL A 824 -5.77 9.97 1.71
C VAL A 824 -5.69 11.23 2.57
N ALA A 825 -5.45 11.07 3.87
CA ALA A 825 -5.29 12.21 4.78
C ALA A 825 -4.03 13.01 4.39
N VAL A 826 -4.20 14.31 4.10
CA VAL A 826 -3.12 15.15 3.55
C VAL A 826 -1.89 15.20 4.46
N PRO A 827 -1.98 15.23 5.81
CA PRO A 827 -0.81 15.18 6.69
C PRO A 827 -0.04 13.84 6.64
N VAL A 828 -0.71 12.72 6.36
CA VAL A 828 -0.05 11.41 6.16
C VAL A 828 0.72 11.42 4.85
N ALA A 829 0.12 11.94 3.78
CA ALA A 829 0.80 12.15 2.51
C ALA A 829 1.94 13.18 2.61
N LYS A 830 1.82 14.22 3.45
CA LYS A 830 2.90 15.17 3.80
C LYS A 830 4.08 14.46 4.49
N ALA A 831 3.80 13.59 5.46
CA ALA A 831 4.81 12.79 6.13
C ALA A 831 5.54 11.84 5.16
N LEU A 832 4.78 11.12 4.32
CA LEU A 832 5.33 10.23 3.28
C LEU A 832 6.09 10.98 2.19
N GLY A 833 5.66 12.19 1.82
CA GLY A 833 6.34 13.02 0.82
C GLY A 833 7.71 13.49 1.27
N TYR A 834 7.85 13.82 2.56
CA TYR A 834 9.15 14.12 3.16
C TYR A 834 10.05 12.89 3.14
N ALA A 835 9.54 11.72 3.56
CA ALA A 835 10.28 10.45 3.55
C ALA A 835 10.78 10.06 2.14
N LEU A 836 9.90 10.18 1.15
CA LEU A 836 10.20 9.96 -0.27
C LEU A 836 11.29 10.92 -0.77
N ALA A 837 11.24 12.19 -0.40
CA ALA A 837 12.22 13.19 -0.83
C ALA A 837 13.58 13.07 -0.14
N MET A 838 13.63 12.58 1.11
CA MET A 838 14.89 12.21 1.76
C MET A 838 15.54 11.04 1.01
N ALA A 839 14.78 9.98 0.73
CA ALA A 839 15.23 8.83 -0.06
C ALA A 839 15.70 9.21 -1.48
N PHE A 840 14.94 10.03 -2.21
CA PHE A 840 15.28 10.55 -3.55
C PHE A 840 16.58 11.38 -3.57
N GLN A 841 17.02 11.89 -2.42
CA GLN A 841 18.27 12.62 -2.27
C GLN A 841 19.44 11.74 -1.81
N GLY A 842 19.21 10.46 -1.51
CA GLY A 842 20.20 9.56 -0.91
C GLY A 842 20.42 9.82 0.58
N LEU A 843 19.46 10.48 1.25
CA LEU A 843 19.54 10.86 2.66
C LEU A 843 18.68 9.90 3.50
N THR A 844 19.30 8.90 4.11
CA THR A 844 18.68 8.08 5.15
C THR A 844 18.72 8.80 6.50
N VAL A 845 17.74 8.56 7.38
CA VAL A 845 17.66 9.21 8.69
C VAL A 845 17.41 8.15 9.77
N GLY A 846 18.42 7.95 10.62
CA GLY A 846 18.39 7.01 11.76
C GLY A 846 19.78 6.45 12.04
N ASP A 847 19.97 5.91 13.25
CA ASP A 847 21.15 5.08 13.57
C ASP A 847 21.07 3.74 12.81
N GLU A 848 22.20 3.06 12.62
CA GLU A 848 22.33 1.84 11.78
C GLU A 848 21.40 0.67 12.16
N GLY A 849 20.74 0.72 13.32
CA GLY A 849 19.78 -0.29 13.80
C GLY A 849 18.29 -0.02 13.49
N ASP A 850 17.85 1.23 13.30
CA ASP A 850 16.41 1.59 13.31
C ASP A 850 15.83 1.77 11.88
N TYR A 851 16.46 1.13 10.89
CA TYR A 851 16.38 1.45 9.47
C TYR A 851 14.98 1.58 8.81
N PRO A 852 13.92 0.81 9.12
CA PRO A 852 12.64 0.96 8.42
C PRO A 852 11.86 2.24 8.79
N LEU A 853 12.26 2.94 9.86
CA LEU A 853 11.55 4.07 10.44
C LEU A 853 12.44 5.30 10.55
N PHE A 854 11.84 6.49 10.61
CA PHE A 854 12.56 7.72 10.99
C PHE A 854 11.67 8.69 11.75
N THR A 855 12.28 9.56 12.56
CA THR A 855 11.55 10.60 13.29
C THR A 855 11.46 11.88 12.46
N LEU A 856 10.26 12.42 12.31
CA LEU A 856 10.03 13.71 11.65
C LEU A 856 10.55 14.89 12.50
N PRO A 857 10.97 16.01 11.89
CA PRO A 857 11.36 17.22 12.62
C PRO A 857 10.30 17.71 13.63
N GLN A 858 10.72 18.27 14.76
CA GLN A 858 9.80 18.76 15.80
C GLN A 858 8.85 19.84 15.25
N GLY A 859 7.54 19.68 15.45
CA GLY A 859 6.52 20.60 14.91
C GLY A 859 6.19 20.39 13.43
N PHE A 860 6.64 19.28 12.80
CA PHE A 860 6.42 18.99 11.36
C PHE A 860 4.98 19.17 10.88
N ALA A 861 3.97 18.87 11.72
CA ALA A 861 2.57 19.07 11.39
C ALA A 861 2.29 20.52 10.93
N HIS A 862 2.85 21.51 11.63
CA HIS A 862 2.66 22.93 11.38
C HIS A 862 3.72 23.58 10.48
N MET A 863 4.78 22.86 10.10
CA MET A 863 5.81 23.39 9.19
C MET A 863 5.25 23.80 7.82
N LYS A 864 5.70 24.96 7.33
CA LYS A 864 5.36 25.53 6.03
C LYS A 864 6.41 25.12 4.97
N PRO A 865 6.00 24.68 3.77
CA PRO A 865 6.90 24.41 2.64
C PRO A 865 7.70 25.62 2.14
#